data_AF-A0A8H5NWH8-F1
#
_entry.id   AF-A0A8H5NWH8-F1
#
_cell.length_a   1.000
_cell.length_b   1.000
_cell.length_c   1.000
_cell.angle_alpha   90.00
_cell.angle_beta   90.00
_cell.angle_gamma   90.00
#
_symmetry.space_group_name_H-M   'P 1'
#
loop_
_entity.id
_entity.type
_entity.pdbx_description
1 polymer ?
#
loop_
_entity_poly.entity_id
_entity_poly.type
_entity_poly.pdbx_seq_one_letter_code
_entity_poly.pdbx_strand_id
1 'polypeptide(L)'
;MVQYVFTPWRDRYELLLVREQMYTGIDTNAMETKGHPSHSEGSVNIQNQRILDDQETQKRQHNAVARVSMWMQRGNCPHMVESTALLMAAMLSDKEAAAGENAASSAYAIRAAYSAAFSRFVTGLLDGHQDKQRKQSMYSIAKTIGLPATFVELRHQSTHEQLPSLAKLRTAAKKALLWIWEYYWKQLGEDNSDACRKTVLRYLSEGDESKLAALFQEFERWPPERVLKTVQEVKGSLPGNQAFLKCTELMQRLRESEEDRKSSKSGSADTTMKDTEPDTGEADEEDDFGWSQFKGTWKPKPLGIRQNMGECWNLDPDISRAVARIGKRHDTGAMMPRLDDKASRLIRSCSVTAQLPSTGLNIYEDLLMYRIATSRPFLRQKIGFLSSALVATRAMHIRSIPMWEGSSNNYAYLVVDDKSKDAVIVDPANPPEVAPILKEAIKAGKINLTAIVNTHQRQQEADIIGGKDCDGVTKTPGHGETFKLGDITFKGVHTPCHTQDSICFFVEDGKDKAVFTGDTLFIGGCGRFFEGNAEEMHEALNKRLAALPDDTVVYPGHEYTKANVKFAASVSQRDAVQKLHSFAENNKVTTGKFTIGDEKEHNVFMRVEDPEIQKQTGETEPVAVMAKLREMKNNFKEMVWPPKRKAPATSATAAPKTRQSKLAKEHNVTAQEEGEIREAFSLFAEPMDGEKHGVLPIDDVKSALIALGVPPSSHAELKEFISILDPENDGYATFEPFFAICALKFHTREHDSDAHRAEVEEAFRLFTNGQDGPITLAHLRRVAAVLKEDVDEELLKDMILEANGGVGVARGVGVEEFDGVMKSAGVWR
;
A
#
# COMPACT_ATOMS: atom_id res chain seq x y z
N MET A 1 -12.93 17.99 -1.65
CA MET A 1 -13.58 17.78 -0.34
C MET A 1 -12.69 16.85 0.46
N VAL A 2 -11.72 17.38 1.23
CA VAL A 2 -10.61 16.59 1.83
C VAL A 2 -10.99 15.82 3.11
N GLN A 3 -12.29 15.66 3.37
CA GLN A 3 -12.84 15.12 4.62
C GLN A 3 -13.22 13.63 4.54
N TYR A 4 -12.86 12.96 3.45
CA TYR A 4 -13.18 11.55 3.21
C TYR A 4 -12.00 10.66 3.60
N VAL A 5 -12.19 9.89 4.67
CA VAL A 5 -11.27 8.82 5.08
C VAL A 5 -11.98 7.49 4.80
N PHE A 6 -11.36 6.63 4.02
CA PHE A 6 -11.91 5.32 3.67
C PHE A 6 -11.58 4.28 4.75
N THR A 7 -12.55 3.46 5.12
CA THR A 7 -12.43 2.43 6.15
C THR A 7 -12.96 1.08 5.66
N PRO A 8 -12.38 -0.06 6.07
CA PRO A 8 -12.81 -1.38 5.59
C PRO A 8 -14.09 -1.89 6.24
N TRP A 9 -14.46 -1.37 7.42
CA TRP A 9 -15.74 -1.61 8.08
C TRP A 9 -16.86 -0.77 7.47
N ARG A 10 -18.08 -1.31 7.47
CA ARG A 10 -19.29 -0.70 6.92
C ARG A 10 -19.70 0.57 7.66
N ASP A 11 -19.64 0.56 8.98
CA ASP A 11 -19.94 1.70 9.84
C ASP A 11 -19.19 1.62 11.18
N ARG A 12 -19.28 2.69 11.98
CA ARG A 12 -18.60 2.79 13.29
C ARG A 12 -19.07 1.72 14.29
N TYR A 13 -20.30 1.22 14.18
CA TYR A 13 -20.79 0.19 15.09
C TYR A 13 -20.17 -1.17 14.79
N GLU A 14 -19.94 -1.52 13.52
CA GLU A 14 -19.20 -2.75 13.18
C GLU A 14 -17.80 -2.75 13.82
N LEU A 15 -17.12 -1.59 13.83
CA LEU A 15 -15.86 -1.37 14.53
C LEU A 15 -15.98 -1.50 16.05
N LEU A 16 -16.97 -0.83 16.67
CA LEU A 16 -17.18 -0.88 18.13
C LEU A 16 -17.63 -2.27 18.62
N LEU A 17 -18.39 -3.01 17.82
CA LEU A 17 -18.77 -4.40 18.09
C LEU A 17 -17.55 -5.32 18.07
N VAL A 18 -16.63 -5.15 17.11
CA VAL A 18 -15.36 -5.89 17.10
C VAL A 18 -14.49 -5.52 18.31
N ARG A 19 -14.44 -4.25 18.72
CA ARG A 19 -13.76 -3.85 19.97
C ARG A 19 -14.33 -4.59 21.18
N GLU A 20 -15.66 -4.56 21.34
CA GLU A 20 -16.37 -5.23 22.44
C GLU A 20 -16.11 -6.74 22.44
N GLN A 21 -16.19 -7.39 21.27
CA GLN A 21 -15.94 -8.83 21.11
C GLN A 21 -14.48 -9.23 21.37
N MET A 22 -13.49 -8.43 20.96
CA MET A 22 -12.07 -8.69 21.24
C MET A 22 -11.76 -8.61 22.74
N TYR A 23 -12.18 -7.53 23.40
CA TYR A 23 -11.83 -7.24 24.78
C TYR A 23 -12.80 -7.86 25.82
N THR A 24 -13.78 -8.66 25.39
CA THR A 24 -14.62 -9.46 26.30
C THR A 24 -13.72 -10.35 27.17
N GLY A 25 -13.90 -10.29 28.49
CA GLY A 25 -13.13 -11.08 29.46
C GLY A 25 -11.70 -10.59 29.73
N ILE A 26 -11.27 -9.47 29.14
CA ILE A 26 -10.01 -8.80 29.48
C ILE A 26 -10.31 -7.64 30.44
N ASP A 27 -9.71 -7.65 31.63
CA ASP A 27 -9.82 -6.54 32.57
C ASP A 27 -8.98 -5.34 32.08
N THR A 28 -9.67 -4.38 31.45
CA THR A 28 -9.07 -3.13 30.96
C THR A 28 -8.79 -2.11 32.07
N ASN A 29 -9.26 -2.34 33.30
CA ASN A 29 -9.09 -1.44 34.44
C ASN A 29 -7.97 -1.91 35.40
N ALA A 30 -7.40 -3.10 35.17
CA ALA A 30 -6.34 -3.71 35.97
C ALA A 30 -5.05 -2.87 36.10
N MET A 31 -4.91 -1.79 35.33
CA MET A 31 -3.76 -0.88 35.38
C MET A 31 -3.89 0.22 36.47
N GLU A 32 -5.08 0.42 37.05
CA GLU A 32 -5.34 1.53 38.00
C GLU A 32 -5.51 1.11 39.48
N THR A 33 -5.60 -0.18 39.83
CA THR A 33 -5.87 -0.59 41.23
C THR A 33 -4.90 -1.63 41.81
N LYS A 34 -4.15 -1.21 42.84
CA LYS A 34 -3.52 -2.12 43.82
C LYS A 34 -4.53 -2.42 44.94
N GLY A 35 -5.23 -3.55 44.88
CA GLY A 35 -6.19 -3.99 45.91
C GLY A 35 -6.18 -5.50 46.11
N HIS A 36 -6.25 -5.96 47.37
CA HIS A 36 -6.26 -7.39 47.70
C HIS A 36 -7.58 -8.09 47.31
N PRO A 37 -7.54 -9.33 46.80
CA PRO A 37 -8.74 -10.14 46.59
C PRO A 37 -9.20 -10.82 47.88
N SER A 38 -10.50 -10.77 48.18
CA SER A 38 -11.13 -11.57 49.23
C SER A 38 -11.74 -12.85 48.63
N HIS A 39 -11.55 -13.98 49.31
CA HIS A 39 -12.11 -15.27 48.92
C HIS A 39 -13.54 -15.47 49.47
N SER A 40 -14.42 -16.08 48.67
CA SER A 40 -15.59 -16.81 49.16
C SER A 40 -15.91 -18.00 48.25
N GLU A 41 -16.38 -19.09 48.84
CA GLU A 41 -16.49 -20.42 48.21
C GLU A 41 -17.85 -20.66 47.53
N GLY A 42 -17.87 -21.53 46.51
CA GLY A 42 -19.09 -21.90 45.77
C GLY A 42 -18.82 -22.90 44.64
N SER A 43 -18.15 -24.01 44.95
CA SER A 43 -17.24 -24.69 44.02
C SER A 43 -17.83 -25.15 42.67
N VAL A 44 -19.00 -25.81 42.63
CA VAL A 44 -19.40 -26.61 41.45
C VAL A 44 -20.28 -25.85 40.44
N ASN A 45 -21.32 -25.14 40.90
CA ASN A 45 -22.22 -24.44 39.96
C ASN A 45 -21.52 -23.23 39.30
N ILE A 46 -20.61 -22.58 40.02
CA ILE A 46 -19.77 -21.50 39.51
C ILE A 46 -18.77 -22.01 38.46
N GLN A 47 -18.24 -23.25 38.59
CA GLN A 47 -17.33 -23.82 37.59
C GLN A 47 -18.03 -24.06 36.25
N ASN A 48 -19.20 -24.70 36.24
CA ASN A 48 -19.94 -24.93 35.00
C ASN A 48 -20.35 -23.62 34.32
N GLN A 49 -20.78 -22.61 35.08
CA GLN A 49 -21.14 -21.31 34.54
C GLN A 49 -19.90 -20.57 33.98
N ARG A 50 -18.76 -20.58 34.68
CA ARG A 50 -17.49 -20.04 34.17
C ARG A 50 -16.98 -20.74 32.91
N ILE A 51 -17.19 -22.05 32.75
CA ILE A 51 -16.81 -22.79 31.54
C ILE A 51 -17.67 -22.34 30.35
N LEU A 52 -18.99 -22.21 30.53
CA LEU A 52 -19.89 -21.70 29.51
C LEU A 52 -19.58 -20.24 29.14
N ASP A 53 -19.27 -19.40 30.13
CA ASP A 53 -18.90 -18.00 29.93
C ASP A 53 -17.56 -17.85 29.19
N ASP A 54 -16.55 -18.70 29.46
CA ASP A 54 -15.27 -18.67 28.73
C ASP A 54 -15.43 -19.22 27.29
N GLN A 55 -16.27 -20.23 27.06
CA GLN A 55 -16.58 -20.74 25.71
C GLN A 55 -17.29 -19.68 24.85
N GLU A 56 -18.30 -18.99 25.40
CA GLU A 56 -18.99 -17.90 24.69
C GLU A 56 -18.07 -16.69 24.48
N THR A 57 -17.17 -16.40 25.43
CA THR A 57 -16.12 -15.37 25.27
C THR A 57 -15.16 -15.72 24.14
N GLN A 58 -14.61 -16.93 24.11
CA GLN A 58 -13.74 -17.41 23.04
C GLN A 58 -14.45 -17.31 21.68
N LYS A 59 -15.70 -17.79 21.58
CA LYS A 59 -16.51 -17.72 20.35
C LYS A 59 -16.70 -16.29 19.85
N ARG A 60 -16.90 -15.30 20.74
CA ARG A 60 -16.95 -13.87 20.38
C ARG A 60 -15.61 -13.38 19.84
N GLN A 61 -14.50 -13.75 20.48
CA GLN A 61 -13.16 -13.40 20.05
C GLN A 61 -12.80 -14.02 18.69
N HIS A 62 -13.11 -15.30 18.43
CA HIS A 62 -12.95 -15.92 17.11
C HIS A 62 -13.75 -15.19 16.01
N ASN A 63 -15.01 -14.85 16.28
CA ASN A 63 -15.85 -14.07 15.35
C ASN A 63 -15.27 -12.67 15.05
N ALA A 64 -14.64 -12.03 16.04
CA ALA A 64 -13.98 -10.75 15.86
C ALA A 64 -12.70 -10.87 15.03
N VAL A 65 -11.85 -11.87 15.31
CA VAL A 65 -10.64 -12.18 14.54
C VAL A 65 -10.98 -12.47 13.07
N ALA A 66 -11.99 -13.30 12.80
CA ALA A 66 -12.45 -13.60 11.45
C ALA A 66 -12.92 -12.33 10.70
N ARG A 67 -13.62 -11.41 11.40
CA ARG A 67 -14.09 -10.15 10.80
C ARG A 67 -12.95 -9.20 10.49
N VAL A 68 -11.95 -9.08 11.38
CA VAL A 68 -10.74 -8.28 11.10
C VAL A 68 -9.95 -8.87 9.93
N SER A 69 -9.84 -10.20 9.82
CA SER A 69 -9.21 -10.85 8.67
C SER A 69 -9.88 -10.46 7.34
N MET A 70 -11.23 -10.45 7.29
CA MET A 70 -11.97 -9.92 6.14
C MET A 70 -11.67 -8.43 5.86
N TRP A 71 -11.54 -7.59 6.91
CA TRP A 71 -11.19 -6.18 6.74
C TRP A 71 -9.77 -5.98 6.23
N MET A 72 -8.80 -6.83 6.60
CA MET A 72 -7.45 -6.80 6.06
C MET A 72 -7.45 -7.08 4.54
N GLN A 73 -8.23 -8.07 4.09
CA GLN A 73 -8.38 -8.38 2.66
C GLN A 73 -9.09 -7.27 1.85
N ARG A 74 -9.90 -6.42 2.52
CA ARG A 74 -10.50 -5.22 1.91
C ARG A 74 -9.53 -4.04 1.75
N GLY A 75 -8.33 -4.12 2.35
CA GLY A 75 -7.35 -3.04 2.36
C GLY A 75 -7.66 -1.93 3.39
N ASN A 76 -6.68 -1.06 3.63
CA ASN A 76 -6.77 0.10 4.54
C ASN A 76 -7.20 -0.24 5.99
N CYS A 77 -6.94 -1.46 6.47
CA CYS A 77 -7.11 -1.81 7.88
C CYS A 77 -6.00 -1.15 8.72
N PRO A 78 -6.31 -0.41 9.80
CA PRO A 78 -5.28 0.21 10.63
C PRO A 78 -4.40 -0.83 11.35
N HIS A 79 -3.08 -0.58 11.40
CA HIS A 79 -2.09 -1.50 12.02
C HIS A 79 -2.44 -1.93 13.45
N MET A 80 -3.08 -1.05 14.24
CA MET A 80 -3.53 -1.40 15.60
C MET A 80 -4.64 -2.45 15.61
N VAL A 81 -5.55 -2.41 14.63
CA VAL A 81 -6.65 -3.36 14.50
C VAL A 81 -6.13 -4.73 14.04
N GLU A 82 -5.21 -4.74 13.06
CA GLU A 82 -4.44 -5.93 12.65
C GLU A 82 -3.68 -6.54 13.83
N SER A 83 -2.91 -5.73 14.56
CA SER A 83 -2.08 -6.18 15.70
C SER A 83 -2.91 -6.78 16.82
N THR A 84 -4.06 -6.18 17.17
CA THR A 84 -5.01 -6.77 18.13
C THR A 84 -5.50 -8.14 17.67
N ALA A 85 -5.89 -8.29 16.41
CA ALA A 85 -6.39 -9.57 15.89
C ALA A 85 -5.32 -10.67 15.84
N LEU A 86 -4.09 -10.34 15.45
CA LEU A 86 -2.97 -11.29 15.43
C LEU A 86 -2.60 -11.78 16.84
N LEU A 87 -2.52 -10.86 17.81
CA LEU A 87 -2.26 -11.22 19.22
C LEU A 87 -3.40 -12.05 19.81
N MET A 88 -4.66 -11.72 19.49
CA MET A 88 -5.83 -12.47 19.94
C MET A 88 -5.87 -13.88 19.32
N ALA A 89 -5.58 -14.01 18.02
CA ALA A 89 -5.52 -15.31 17.34
C ALA A 89 -4.49 -16.24 18.00
N ALA A 90 -3.27 -15.74 18.28
CA ALA A 90 -2.25 -16.50 18.99
C ALA A 90 -2.70 -16.93 20.40
N MET A 91 -3.44 -16.07 21.12
CA MET A 91 -4.00 -16.40 22.44
C MET A 91 -5.14 -17.43 22.40
N LEU A 92 -5.97 -17.41 21.35
CA LEU A 92 -7.03 -18.40 21.16
C LEU A 92 -6.44 -19.78 20.83
N SER A 93 -5.51 -19.85 19.87
CA SER A 93 -4.83 -21.10 19.54
C SER A 93 -4.01 -21.66 20.70
N ASP A 94 -3.45 -20.83 21.59
CA ASP A 94 -2.79 -21.27 22.83
C ASP A 94 -3.79 -21.91 23.82
N LYS A 95 -5.02 -21.38 23.94
CA LYS A 95 -6.09 -22.00 24.74
C LYS A 95 -6.56 -23.33 24.13
N GLU A 96 -6.78 -23.37 22.82
CA GLU A 96 -7.18 -24.59 22.08
C GLU A 96 -6.11 -25.69 22.24
N ALA A 97 -4.83 -25.32 22.06
CA ALA A 97 -3.68 -26.21 22.24
C ALA A 97 -3.56 -26.79 23.65
N ALA A 98 -3.94 -26.02 24.68
CA ALA A 98 -3.94 -26.47 26.07
C ALA A 98 -5.09 -27.43 26.41
N ALA A 99 -6.14 -27.48 25.58
CA ALA A 99 -7.29 -28.38 25.74
C ALA A 99 -7.18 -29.69 24.92
N GLY A 100 -6.26 -29.76 23.95
CA GLY A 100 -6.07 -30.91 23.06
C GLY A 100 -5.01 -31.91 23.52
N GLU A 101 -5.14 -33.16 23.08
CA GLU A 101 -4.26 -34.28 23.49
C GLU A 101 -2.79 -34.14 23.01
N ASN A 102 -2.52 -33.30 22.00
CA ASN A 102 -1.21 -33.12 21.36
C ASN A 102 -0.44 -31.86 21.81
N ALA A 103 -0.54 -31.49 23.09
CA ALA A 103 0.01 -30.25 23.65
C ALA A 103 1.52 -30.01 23.36
N ALA A 104 2.35 -31.06 23.31
CA ALA A 104 3.79 -30.94 23.10
C ALA A 104 4.18 -30.48 21.69
N SER A 105 3.54 -31.02 20.65
CA SER A 105 3.77 -30.61 19.26
C SER A 105 3.28 -29.18 19.00
N SER A 106 2.18 -28.80 19.65
CA SER A 106 1.61 -27.45 19.54
C SER A 106 2.49 -26.36 20.17
N ALA A 107 3.20 -26.66 21.26
CA ALA A 107 3.96 -25.66 22.02
C ALA A 107 4.99 -24.86 21.21
N TYR A 108 5.61 -25.44 20.18
CA TYR A 108 6.52 -24.72 19.28
C TYR A 108 5.76 -23.81 18.30
N ALA A 109 4.69 -24.32 17.68
CA ALA A 109 3.84 -23.56 16.77
C ALA A 109 3.21 -22.34 17.48
N ILE A 110 2.75 -22.49 18.72
CA ILE A 110 2.21 -21.40 19.54
C ILE A 110 3.30 -20.35 19.88
N ARG A 111 4.53 -20.78 20.22
CA ARG A 111 5.67 -19.85 20.43
C ARG A 111 5.98 -19.05 19.16
N ALA A 112 5.95 -19.68 17.99
CA ALA A 112 6.15 -19.02 16.71
C ALA A 112 5.00 -18.02 16.41
N ALA A 113 3.74 -18.42 16.59
CA ALA A 113 2.57 -17.56 16.38
C ALA A 113 2.60 -16.30 17.25
N TYR A 114 2.88 -16.44 18.56
CA TYR A 114 3.07 -15.28 19.44
C TYR A 114 4.25 -14.40 19.01
N SER A 115 5.39 -14.99 18.67
CA SER A 115 6.60 -14.24 18.29
C SER A 115 6.39 -13.46 16.99
N ALA A 116 5.69 -14.02 16.01
CA ALA A 116 5.33 -13.36 14.76
C ALA A 116 4.34 -12.21 15.00
N ALA A 117 3.24 -12.46 15.73
CA ALA A 117 2.24 -11.45 16.07
C ALA A 117 2.86 -10.27 16.84
N PHE A 118 3.70 -10.55 17.84
CA PHE A 118 4.36 -9.54 18.64
C PHE A 118 5.41 -8.74 17.85
N SER A 119 6.21 -9.41 17.02
CA SER A 119 7.21 -8.75 16.16
C SER A 119 6.57 -7.86 15.10
N ARG A 120 5.43 -8.30 14.52
CA ARG A 120 4.62 -7.49 13.59
C ARG A 120 4.03 -6.26 14.28
N PHE A 121 3.45 -6.42 15.46
CA PHE A 121 2.93 -5.31 16.28
C PHE A 121 4.00 -4.24 16.52
N VAL A 122 5.14 -4.61 17.12
CA VAL A 122 6.21 -3.67 17.48
C VAL A 122 6.83 -3.02 16.24
N THR A 123 7.16 -3.80 15.21
CA THR A 123 7.84 -3.28 14.02
C THR A 123 6.94 -2.30 13.24
N GLY A 124 5.69 -2.70 12.93
CA GLY A 124 4.78 -1.81 12.19
C GLY A 124 4.36 -0.54 12.94
N LEU A 125 4.37 -0.57 14.28
CA LEU A 125 4.13 0.62 15.10
C LEU A 125 5.32 1.59 15.03
N LEU A 126 6.56 1.09 15.15
CA LEU A 126 7.76 1.93 15.15
C LEU A 126 8.10 2.45 13.76
N ASP A 127 7.99 1.63 12.72
CA ASP A 127 8.19 2.03 11.32
C ASP A 127 7.21 3.16 10.94
N GLY A 128 5.96 3.10 11.41
CA GLY A 128 4.95 4.13 11.20
C GLY A 128 5.25 5.48 11.86
N HIS A 129 6.16 5.51 12.84
CA HIS A 129 6.61 6.72 13.54
C HIS A 129 8.05 7.14 13.17
N GLN A 130 8.72 6.42 12.25
CA GLN A 130 10.10 6.72 11.87
C GLN A 130 10.19 7.98 10.98
N ASP A 131 11.03 8.93 11.40
CA ASP A 131 11.36 10.12 10.60
C ASP A 131 12.08 9.72 9.29
N LYS A 132 11.56 10.18 8.16
CA LYS A 132 12.19 9.95 6.84
C LYS A 132 13.52 10.70 6.67
N GLN A 133 13.81 11.69 7.52
CA GLN A 133 15.04 12.50 7.45
C GLN A 133 16.21 11.92 8.26
N ARG A 134 15.96 11.08 9.28
CA ARG A 134 17.00 10.53 10.15
C ARG A 134 16.70 9.09 10.55
N LYS A 135 17.72 8.23 10.47
CA LYS A 135 17.68 6.87 11.03
C LYS A 135 17.76 6.92 12.55
N GLN A 136 16.62 7.08 13.22
CA GLN A 136 16.52 6.91 14.67
C GLN A 136 16.53 5.43 15.03
N SER A 137 17.06 5.07 16.19
CA SER A 137 17.01 3.69 16.70
C SER A 137 15.57 3.32 17.09
N MET A 138 15.23 2.03 16.99
CA MET A 138 13.91 1.52 17.42
C MET A 138 13.61 1.88 18.90
N TYR A 139 14.62 1.93 19.75
CA TYR A 139 14.52 2.36 21.15
C TYR A 139 14.20 3.86 21.28
N SER A 140 14.83 4.72 20.47
CA SER A 140 14.55 6.17 20.45
C SER A 140 13.11 6.47 20.02
N ILE A 141 12.62 5.79 18.99
CA ILE A 141 11.23 5.90 18.53
C ILE A 141 10.28 5.37 19.62
N ALA A 142 10.58 4.21 20.22
CA ALA A 142 9.78 3.63 21.30
C ALA A 142 9.65 4.56 22.52
N LYS A 143 10.76 5.17 22.96
CA LYS A 143 10.79 6.17 24.05
C LYS A 143 9.93 7.39 23.71
N THR A 144 9.91 7.82 22.44
CA THR A 144 9.11 8.96 21.96
C THR A 144 7.61 8.68 21.98
N ILE A 145 7.17 7.45 21.66
CA ILE A 145 5.75 7.07 21.62
C ILE A 145 5.22 6.44 22.93
N GLY A 146 6.04 6.31 23.97
CA GLY A 146 5.66 5.65 25.22
C GLY A 146 5.49 4.13 25.11
N LEU A 147 6.17 3.48 24.14
CA LEU A 147 6.21 2.03 24.03
C LEU A 147 7.29 1.48 24.97
N PRO A 148 7.00 0.50 25.85
CA PRO A 148 7.99 -0.05 26.78
C PRO A 148 9.24 -0.60 26.06
N ALA A 149 10.44 -0.23 26.52
CA ALA A 149 11.70 -0.73 25.96
C ALA A 149 11.80 -2.27 25.98
N THR A 150 11.16 -2.92 26.97
CA THR A 150 11.05 -4.38 27.06
C THR A 150 10.27 -5.03 25.91
N PHE A 151 9.42 -4.28 25.19
CA PHE A 151 8.76 -4.77 23.97
C PHE A 151 9.72 -4.70 22.77
N VAL A 152 10.58 -3.69 22.70
CA VAL A 152 11.64 -3.59 21.67
C VAL A 152 12.68 -4.71 21.87
N GLU A 153 13.10 -4.93 23.12
CA GLU A 153 13.99 -6.03 23.50
C GLU A 153 13.35 -7.39 23.16
N LEU A 154 12.08 -7.61 23.52
CA LEU A 154 11.41 -8.87 23.20
C LEU A 154 11.26 -9.10 21.69
N ARG A 155 11.00 -8.04 20.90
CA ARG A 155 11.02 -8.13 19.43
C ARG A 155 12.41 -8.50 18.92
N HIS A 156 13.47 -7.87 19.42
CA HIS A 156 14.85 -8.20 19.05
C HIS A 156 15.17 -9.67 19.35
N GLN A 157 14.87 -10.12 20.58
CA GLN A 157 15.01 -11.52 20.99
C GLN A 157 14.20 -12.49 20.09
N SER A 158 12.96 -12.14 19.76
CA SER A 158 12.10 -12.95 18.87
C SER A 158 12.55 -13.00 17.41
N THR A 159 13.50 -12.18 16.98
CA THR A 159 13.93 -12.06 15.57
C THR A 159 15.41 -12.38 15.33
N HIS A 160 16.27 -12.18 16.33
CA HIS A 160 17.72 -12.35 16.19
C HIS A 160 18.35 -13.30 17.24
N GLU A 161 17.64 -13.64 18.31
CA GLU A 161 18.10 -14.58 19.33
C GLU A 161 17.24 -15.86 19.34
N GLN A 162 17.44 -16.72 20.34
CA GLN A 162 16.56 -17.86 20.58
C GLN A 162 15.14 -17.42 20.91
N LEU A 163 14.16 -18.04 20.24
CA LEU A 163 12.72 -17.81 20.46
C LEU A 163 12.37 -17.78 21.96
N PRO A 164 11.68 -16.72 22.45
CA PRO A 164 11.35 -16.61 23.87
C PRO A 164 10.53 -17.79 24.43
N SER A 165 10.56 -17.94 25.75
CA SER A 165 9.73 -18.94 26.44
C SER A 165 8.25 -18.59 26.33
N LEU A 166 7.39 -19.62 26.26
CA LEU A 166 5.95 -19.46 26.13
C LEU A 166 5.34 -18.63 27.28
N ALA A 167 5.89 -18.73 28.49
CA ALA A 167 5.51 -17.91 29.64
C ALA A 167 5.82 -16.41 29.44
N LYS A 168 6.98 -16.07 28.86
CA LYS A 168 7.35 -14.68 28.53
C LYS A 168 6.41 -14.13 27.46
N LEU A 169 6.13 -14.91 26.41
CA LEU A 169 5.24 -14.54 25.31
C LEU A 169 3.78 -14.33 25.75
N ARG A 170 3.20 -15.25 26.52
CA ARG A 170 1.84 -15.12 27.09
C ARG A 170 1.67 -13.84 27.91
N THR A 171 2.64 -13.53 28.76
CA THR A 171 2.62 -12.30 29.58
C THR A 171 2.79 -11.05 28.72
N ALA A 172 3.68 -11.09 27.72
CA ALA A 172 3.91 -9.96 26.82
C ALA A 172 2.70 -9.67 25.93
N ALA A 173 2.05 -10.69 25.37
CA ALA A 173 0.84 -10.54 24.54
C ALA A 173 -0.31 -9.88 25.31
N LYS A 174 -0.55 -10.30 26.57
CA LYS A 174 -1.54 -9.65 27.45
C LYS A 174 -1.20 -8.17 27.72
N LYS A 175 0.06 -7.86 28.03
CA LYS A 175 0.52 -6.47 28.23
C LYS A 175 0.40 -5.64 26.95
N ALA A 176 0.68 -6.21 25.79
CA ALA A 176 0.52 -5.55 24.49
C ALA A 176 -0.94 -5.25 24.18
N LEU A 177 -1.88 -6.18 24.40
CA LEU A 177 -3.31 -5.93 24.21
C LEU A 177 -3.84 -4.79 25.09
N LEU A 178 -3.40 -4.71 26.35
CA LEU A 178 -3.73 -3.60 27.26
C LEU A 178 -3.08 -2.28 26.82
N TRP A 179 -1.84 -2.30 26.35
CA TRP A 179 -1.19 -1.10 25.82
C TRP A 179 -1.90 -0.58 24.55
N ILE A 180 -2.28 -1.48 23.62
CA ILE A 180 -3.04 -1.13 22.41
C ILE A 180 -4.46 -0.62 22.77
N TRP A 181 -5.05 -1.11 23.87
CA TRP A 181 -6.31 -0.59 24.38
C TRP A 181 -6.22 0.90 24.74
N GLU A 182 -5.27 1.26 25.60
CA GLU A 182 -5.04 2.65 26.03
C GLU A 182 -4.60 3.55 24.85
N TYR A 183 -3.69 3.05 24.01
CA TYR A 183 -3.13 3.79 22.88
C TYR A 183 -4.13 4.05 21.74
N TYR A 184 -5.08 3.13 21.49
CA TYR A 184 -5.97 3.19 20.33
C TYR A 184 -7.46 2.98 20.66
N TRP A 185 -7.84 1.81 21.22
CA TRP A 185 -9.25 1.41 21.30
C TRP A 185 -10.11 2.21 22.30
N LYS A 186 -9.51 2.70 23.39
CA LYS A 186 -10.15 3.52 24.43
C LYS A 186 -10.59 4.88 23.90
N GLN A 187 -9.79 5.46 23.00
CA GLN A 187 -10.04 6.79 22.41
C GLN A 187 -11.15 6.78 21.35
N LEU A 188 -11.54 5.60 20.85
CA LEU A 188 -12.72 5.39 20.00
C LEU A 188 -14.02 5.46 20.83
N GLY A 189 -14.26 6.58 21.50
CA GLY A 189 -15.40 6.79 22.39
C GLY A 189 -16.75 6.74 21.68
N GLU A 190 -17.83 6.69 22.47
CA GLU A 190 -19.21 6.86 21.97
C GLU A 190 -19.42 8.29 21.50
N ASP A 191 -19.61 8.43 20.20
CA ASP A 191 -19.78 9.71 19.56
C ASP A 191 -21.28 10.00 19.44
N ASN A 192 -21.74 11.15 19.98
CA ASN A 192 -23.13 11.61 19.85
C ASN A 192 -23.56 11.81 18.37
N SER A 193 -22.63 11.64 17.42
CA SER A 193 -22.91 11.61 16.01
C SER A 193 -23.51 10.30 15.45
N ASP A 194 -23.58 9.18 16.20
CA ASP A 194 -24.10 7.90 15.71
C ASP A 194 -25.52 8.00 15.11
N ALA A 195 -25.70 7.39 13.94
CA ALA A 195 -26.94 7.45 13.18
C ALA A 195 -28.08 6.64 13.84
N CYS A 196 -27.77 5.54 14.51
CA CYS A 196 -28.77 4.77 15.26
C CYS A 196 -29.27 5.59 16.47
N ARG A 197 -28.35 6.09 17.30
CA ARG A 197 -28.63 6.98 18.44
C ARG A 197 -29.41 8.22 18.03
N LYS A 198 -29.04 8.89 16.93
CA LYS A 198 -29.81 10.01 16.37
C LYS A 198 -31.22 9.63 15.94
N THR A 199 -31.41 8.45 15.35
CA THR A 199 -32.74 7.97 14.92
C THR A 199 -33.61 7.61 16.13
N VAL A 200 -33.03 7.00 17.17
CA VAL A 200 -33.67 6.78 18.47
C VAL A 200 -34.08 8.10 19.11
N LEU A 201 -33.18 9.08 19.21
CA LEU A 201 -33.47 10.40 19.77
C LEU A 201 -34.56 11.14 18.97
N ARG A 202 -34.53 11.07 17.63
CA ARG A 202 -35.61 11.59 16.77
C ARG A 202 -36.95 10.93 17.07
N TYR A 203 -37.00 9.59 17.13
CA TYR A 203 -38.21 8.84 17.47
C TYR A 203 -38.77 9.23 18.85
N LEU A 204 -37.93 9.39 19.86
CA LEU A 204 -38.36 9.81 21.20
C LEU A 204 -38.88 11.26 21.22
N SER A 205 -38.30 12.15 20.42
CA SER A 205 -38.74 13.55 20.30
C SER A 205 -39.98 13.76 19.43
N GLU A 206 -40.29 12.82 18.53
CA GLU A 206 -41.40 12.92 17.58
C GLU A 206 -42.76 12.63 18.25
N GLY A 207 -43.81 13.30 17.78
CA GLY A 207 -45.18 13.18 18.29
C GLY A 207 -46.23 12.86 17.20
N ASP A 208 -45.83 12.82 15.94
CA ASP A 208 -46.67 12.46 14.79
C ASP A 208 -46.57 10.96 14.48
N GLU A 209 -47.67 10.21 14.64
CA GLU A 209 -47.73 8.76 14.42
C GLU A 209 -47.28 8.34 13.01
N SER A 210 -47.54 9.15 11.98
CA SER A 210 -47.14 8.83 10.60
C SER A 210 -45.62 8.92 10.42
N LYS A 211 -44.98 9.86 11.12
CA LYS A 211 -43.51 9.99 11.14
C LYS A 211 -42.86 8.96 12.06
N LEU A 212 -43.50 8.60 13.16
CA LEU A 212 -43.05 7.51 14.04
C LEU A 212 -43.01 6.17 13.28
N ALA A 213 -44.01 5.87 12.45
CA ALA A 213 -44.02 4.67 11.61
C ALA A 213 -42.84 4.66 10.61
N ALA A 214 -42.58 5.78 9.93
CA ALA A 214 -41.44 5.90 9.02
C ALA A 214 -40.09 5.77 9.74
N LEU A 215 -39.92 6.43 10.89
CA LEU A 215 -38.74 6.33 11.75
C LEU A 215 -38.54 4.89 12.29
N PHE A 216 -39.62 4.19 12.60
CA PHE A 216 -39.57 2.79 13.02
C PHE A 216 -39.09 1.88 11.87
N GLN A 217 -39.53 2.15 10.64
CA GLN A 217 -39.00 1.48 9.45
C GLN A 217 -37.52 1.84 9.18
N GLU A 218 -37.06 3.05 9.54
CA GLU A 218 -35.62 3.37 9.49
C GLU A 218 -34.80 2.48 10.44
N PHE A 219 -35.38 1.92 11.53
CA PHE A 219 -34.68 0.99 12.42
C PHE A 219 -34.34 -0.35 11.77
N GLU A 220 -35.05 -0.78 10.73
CA GLU A 220 -34.73 -2.02 9.99
C GLU A 220 -33.34 -2.00 9.32
N ARG A 221 -32.70 -0.83 9.22
CA ARG A 221 -31.33 -0.68 8.72
C ARG A 221 -30.27 -1.26 9.67
N TRP A 222 -30.66 -1.55 10.91
CA TRP A 222 -29.79 -2.01 11.99
C TRP A 222 -30.30 -3.34 12.58
N PRO A 223 -29.40 -4.18 13.13
CA PRO A 223 -29.84 -5.36 13.89
C PRO A 223 -30.72 -4.93 15.07
N PRO A 224 -31.82 -5.66 15.38
CA PRO A 224 -32.71 -5.29 16.48
C PRO A 224 -31.98 -5.22 17.83
N GLU A 225 -30.94 -6.03 18.03
CA GLU A 225 -30.08 -6.00 19.22
C GLU A 225 -29.32 -4.67 19.36
N ARG A 226 -28.88 -4.07 18.24
CA ARG A 226 -28.25 -2.73 18.23
C ARG A 226 -29.26 -1.65 18.63
N VAL A 227 -30.46 -1.71 18.08
CA VAL A 227 -31.50 -0.71 18.36
C VAL A 227 -31.92 -0.81 19.82
N LEU A 228 -32.14 -2.02 20.34
CA LEU A 228 -32.45 -2.27 21.75
C LEU A 228 -31.32 -1.78 22.69
N LYS A 229 -30.05 -2.08 22.39
CA LYS A 229 -28.90 -1.59 23.18
C LYS A 229 -28.83 -0.06 23.18
N THR A 230 -28.97 0.58 22.02
CA THR A 230 -29.00 2.05 21.88
C THR A 230 -30.17 2.68 22.66
N VAL A 231 -31.35 2.05 22.65
CA VAL A 231 -32.53 2.53 23.41
C VAL A 231 -32.31 2.37 24.92
N GLN A 232 -31.62 1.33 25.39
CA GLN A 232 -31.23 1.18 26.80
C GLN A 232 -30.22 2.24 27.25
N GLU A 233 -29.19 2.50 26.44
CA GLU A 233 -28.20 3.57 26.67
C GLU A 233 -28.88 4.95 26.75
N VAL A 234 -29.76 5.26 25.78
CA VAL A 234 -30.51 6.52 25.77
C VAL A 234 -31.45 6.63 26.97
N LYS A 235 -32.15 5.54 27.33
CA LYS A 235 -33.03 5.46 28.52
C LYS A 235 -32.30 5.72 29.83
N GLY A 236 -31.02 5.32 29.95
CA GLY A 236 -30.19 5.63 31.11
C GLY A 236 -29.70 7.08 31.18
N SER A 237 -29.69 7.79 30.04
CA SER A 237 -29.09 9.13 29.92
C SER A 237 -30.07 10.32 29.97
N LEU A 238 -31.38 10.09 29.78
CA LEU A 238 -32.38 11.14 29.69
C LEU A 238 -33.20 11.31 30.99
N PRO A 239 -33.21 12.51 31.63
CA PRO A 239 -34.06 12.75 32.79
C PRO A 239 -35.52 12.98 32.37
N GLY A 240 -36.44 12.14 32.86
CA GLY A 240 -37.89 12.40 32.80
C GLY A 240 -38.75 11.16 32.49
N ASN A 241 -39.87 11.03 33.20
CA ASN A 241 -40.76 9.86 33.10
C ASN A 241 -41.34 9.62 31.70
N GLN A 242 -41.57 10.66 30.90
CA GLN A 242 -42.08 10.51 29.53
C GLN A 242 -41.06 9.89 28.57
N ALA A 243 -39.77 10.25 28.69
CA ALA A 243 -38.71 9.63 27.90
C ALA A 243 -38.52 8.15 28.29
N PHE A 244 -38.59 7.84 29.59
CA PHE A 244 -38.56 6.47 30.10
C PHE A 244 -39.71 5.61 29.56
N LEU A 245 -40.93 6.15 29.53
CA LEU A 245 -42.12 5.47 28.97
C LEU A 245 -41.95 5.22 27.47
N LYS A 246 -41.64 6.24 26.66
CA LYS A 246 -41.42 6.09 25.20
C LYS A 246 -40.28 5.11 24.87
N CYS A 247 -39.18 5.10 25.63
CA CYS A 247 -38.12 4.10 25.46
C CYS A 247 -38.61 2.67 25.77
N THR A 248 -39.49 2.52 26.76
CA THR A 248 -40.01 1.21 27.17
C THR A 248 -41.03 0.68 26.16
N GLU A 249 -41.90 1.55 25.65
CA GLU A 249 -42.82 1.28 24.55
C GLU A 249 -42.07 0.88 23.26
N LEU A 250 -41.02 1.62 22.88
CA LEU A 250 -40.17 1.28 21.74
C LEU A 250 -39.48 -0.09 21.92
N MET A 251 -38.96 -0.40 23.11
CA MET A 251 -38.37 -1.72 23.38
C MET A 251 -39.39 -2.86 23.31
N GLN A 252 -40.63 -2.64 23.77
CA GLN A 252 -41.70 -3.62 23.67
C GLN A 252 -42.07 -3.87 22.20
N ARG A 253 -42.32 -2.80 21.44
CA ARG A 253 -42.70 -2.86 20.02
C ARG A 253 -41.63 -3.53 19.14
N LEU A 254 -40.36 -3.35 19.47
CA LEU A 254 -39.25 -4.06 18.83
C LEU A 254 -39.25 -5.56 19.13
N ARG A 255 -39.52 -5.97 20.39
CA ARG A 255 -39.60 -7.39 20.79
C ARG A 255 -40.79 -8.11 20.16
N GLU A 256 -41.95 -7.49 20.14
CA GLU A 256 -43.15 -8.02 19.45
C GLU A 256 -42.84 -8.30 17.97
N SER A 257 -42.13 -7.38 17.29
CA SER A 257 -41.68 -7.58 15.90
C SER A 257 -40.65 -8.71 15.70
N GLU A 258 -39.88 -9.08 16.73
CA GLU A 258 -38.99 -10.24 16.69
C GLU A 258 -39.74 -11.57 16.87
N GLU A 259 -40.77 -11.58 17.71
CA GLU A 259 -41.59 -12.76 17.96
C GLU A 259 -42.40 -13.12 16.70
N ASP A 260 -42.96 -12.14 15.99
CA ASP A 260 -43.60 -12.31 14.68
C ASP A 260 -42.63 -12.82 13.59
N ARG A 261 -41.35 -12.42 13.65
CA ARG A 261 -40.28 -12.91 12.75
C ARG A 261 -39.79 -14.33 13.11
N LYS A 262 -40.05 -14.80 14.33
CA LYS A 262 -39.73 -16.16 14.78
C LYS A 262 -40.88 -17.13 14.50
N SER A 263 -42.13 -16.71 14.73
CA SER A 263 -43.34 -17.50 14.43
C SER A 263 -43.49 -17.78 12.92
N SER A 264 -43.10 -16.84 12.07
CA SER A 264 -43.08 -17.02 10.61
C SER A 264 -41.96 -17.95 10.09
N LYS A 265 -40.97 -18.32 10.93
CA LYS A 265 -39.89 -19.26 10.56
C LYS A 265 -40.10 -20.70 11.03
N SER A 266 -41.00 -20.97 11.98
CA SER A 266 -41.27 -22.33 12.47
C SER A 266 -42.22 -23.15 11.59
N GLY A 267 -42.72 -22.59 10.48
CA GLY A 267 -43.69 -23.23 9.58
C GLY A 267 -43.10 -24.01 8.40
N SER A 268 -41.77 -24.16 8.28
CA SER A 268 -41.14 -24.82 7.12
C SER A 268 -40.00 -25.74 7.55
N ALA A 269 -40.35 -26.93 8.03
CA ALA A 269 -39.40 -27.99 8.39
C ALA A 269 -40.05 -29.40 8.40
N ASP A 270 -40.79 -29.77 7.35
CA ASP A 270 -40.92 -31.19 6.97
C ASP A 270 -41.35 -31.36 5.50
N THR A 271 -40.42 -31.75 4.64
CA THR A 271 -40.74 -32.68 3.55
C THR A 271 -39.47 -33.41 3.12
N THR A 272 -39.48 -34.72 3.25
CA THR A 272 -38.40 -35.61 2.81
C THR A 272 -38.31 -35.68 1.29
N MET A 273 -37.10 -35.87 0.77
CA MET A 273 -36.90 -36.15 -0.65
C MET A 273 -37.66 -37.41 -1.07
N LYS A 274 -38.35 -37.34 -2.20
CA LYS A 274 -38.86 -38.52 -2.90
C LYS A 274 -38.84 -38.27 -4.40
N ASP A 275 -38.14 -39.14 -5.12
CA ASP A 275 -38.01 -39.10 -6.57
C ASP A 275 -39.38 -39.26 -7.24
N THR A 276 -39.61 -38.53 -8.32
CA THR A 276 -40.68 -38.82 -9.29
C THR A 276 -40.21 -38.42 -10.68
N GLU A 277 -40.42 -39.31 -11.65
CA GLU A 277 -40.00 -39.16 -13.05
C GLU A 277 -40.74 -38.00 -13.78
N PRO A 278 -40.20 -37.48 -14.90
CA PRO A 278 -40.70 -36.26 -15.52
C PRO A 278 -42.00 -36.49 -16.30
N ASP A 279 -42.98 -35.62 -16.08
CA ASP A 279 -44.18 -35.51 -16.93
C ASP A 279 -43.87 -34.66 -18.17
N THR A 280 -44.28 -35.15 -19.34
CA THR A 280 -43.98 -34.53 -20.64
C THR A 280 -45.04 -33.47 -20.99
N GLY A 281 -44.77 -32.22 -20.62
CA GLY A 281 -45.53 -31.06 -21.09
C GLY A 281 -44.66 -30.13 -21.94
N GLU A 282 -45.07 -29.87 -23.17
CA GLU A 282 -44.40 -28.92 -24.07
C GLU A 282 -44.42 -27.51 -23.45
N ALA A 283 -43.23 -26.95 -23.20
CA ALA A 283 -43.05 -25.57 -22.78
C ALA A 283 -42.30 -24.82 -23.88
N ASP A 284 -42.85 -23.69 -24.33
CA ASP A 284 -42.21 -22.82 -25.32
C ASP A 284 -40.86 -22.31 -24.79
N GLU A 285 -39.83 -22.35 -25.65
CA GLU A 285 -38.48 -21.91 -25.35
C GLU A 285 -38.39 -20.36 -25.26
N GLU A 286 -38.40 -19.81 -24.04
CA GLU A 286 -37.75 -18.53 -23.73
C GLU A 286 -36.70 -18.74 -22.63
N ASP A 287 -35.42 -18.49 -22.95
CA ASP A 287 -34.29 -18.79 -22.07
C ASP A 287 -34.29 -17.95 -20.77
N ASP A 288 -34.60 -18.56 -19.62
CA ASP A 288 -34.33 -17.96 -18.31
C ASP A 288 -32.87 -18.17 -17.89
N PHE A 289 -32.00 -17.25 -18.32
CA PHE A 289 -30.58 -17.26 -17.95
C PHE A 289 -30.28 -16.87 -16.49
N GLY A 290 -31.29 -16.63 -15.63
CA GLY A 290 -31.08 -16.24 -14.23
C GLY A 290 -30.53 -14.81 -14.03
N TRP A 291 -30.40 -14.03 -15.10
CA TRP A 291 -30.06 -12.61 -15.08
C TRP A 291 -31.23 -11.80 -15.63
N SER A 292 -31.70 -10.79 -14.88
CA SER A 292 -32.75 -9.89 -15.35
C SER A 292 -32.44 -8.43 -15.04
N GLN A 293 -32.74 -7.56 -16.01
CA GLN A 293 -32.71 -6.12 -15.79
C GLN A 293 -33.86 -5.71 -14.86
N PHE A 294 -33.59 -4.84 -13.88
CA PHE A 294 -34.61 -4.40 -12.93
C PHE A 294 -35.73 -3.62 -13.64
N LYS A 295 -36.93 -4.22 -13.75
CA LYS A 295 -38.08 -3.68 -14.49
C LYS A 295 -38.92 -2.65 -13.71
N GLY A 296 -38.53 -2.27 -12.49
CA GLY A 296 -39.24 -1.31 -11.64
C GLY A 296 -38.64 0.10 -11.63
N THR A 297 -39.30 1.05 -10.96
CA THR A 297 -38.79 2.43 -10.79
C THR A 297 -37.52 2.47 -9.96
N TRP A 298 -36.36 2.55 -10.62
CA TRP A 298 -35.06 2.66 -9.98
C TRP A 298 -34.91 3.96 -9.17
N LYS A 299 -34.58 3.84 -7.88
CA LYS A 299 -34.27 4.96 -6.99
C LYS A 299 -32.74 4.98 -6.73
N PRO A 300 -32.00 6.04 -7.09
CA PRO A 300 -30.55 6.13 -6.85
C PRO A 300 -30.20 5.94 -5.37
N LYS A 301 -29.22 5.08 -5.08
CA LYS A 301 -28.79 4.70 -3.73
C LYS A 301 -27.27 4.61 -3.63
N PRO A 302 -26.68 4.83 -2.44
CA PRO A 302 -25.30 4.45 -2.18
C PRO A 302 -25.07 2.96 -2.42
N LEU A 303 -23.87 2.61 -2.92
CA LEU A 303 -23.46 1.23 -3.11
C LEU A 303 -23.56 0.44 -1.79
N GLY A 304 -24.01 -0.81 -1.87
CA GLY A 304 -24.19 -1.70 -0.71
C GLY A 304 -25.54 -1.59 0.03
N ILE A 305 -26.42 -0.64 -0.32
CA ILE A 305 -27.77 -0.52 0.28
C ILE A 305 -28.83 -1.14 -0.64
N ARG A 306 -29.48 -2.22 -0.21
CA ARG A 306 -30.56 -2.90 -0.96
C ARG A 306 -31.92 -2.21 -0.78
N GLN A 307 -32.83 -2.43 -1.74
CA GLN A 307 -34.26 -2.11 -1.59
C GLN A 307 -34.97 -3.31 -0.93
N ASN A 308 -35.85 -3.07 0.04
CA ASN A 308 -36.79 -4.10 0.47
C ASN A 308 -37.74 -4.41 -0.70
N MET A 309 -37.87 -5.70 -1.07
CA MET A 309 -38.84 -6.15 -2.08
C MET A 309 -40.30 -6.13 -1.60
N GLY A 310 -40.58 -5.50 -0.45
CA GLY A 310 -41.93 -5.39 0.13
C GLY A 310 -42.84 -4.36 -0.56
N GLU A 311 -42.28 -3.37 -1.28
CA GLU A 311 -43.08 -2.33 -1.96
C GLU A 311 -43.65 -2.77 -3.33
N CYS A 312 -43.27 -3.94 -3.85
CA CYS A 312 -43.58 -4.35 -5.23
C CYS A 312 -44.85 -5.21 -5.39
N TRP A 313 -45.59 -5.48 -4.30
CA TRP A 313 -46.83 -6.27 -4.32
C TRP A 313 -48.10 -5.45 -4.06
N ASN A 314 -48.13 -4.18 -4.47
CA ASN A 314 -49.39 -3.47 -4.71
C ASN A 314 -49.93 -3.86 -6.09
N LEU A 315 -50.49 -5.06 -6.17
CA LEU A 315 -51.31 -5.48 -7.30
C LEU A 315 -52.54 -4.57 -7.42
N ASP A 316 -52.89 -4.26 -8.67
CA ASP A 316 -54.06 -3.44 -9.01
C ASP A 316 -55.35 -4.04 -8.40
N PRO A 317 -56.18 -3.25 -7.67
CA PRO A 317 -57.43 -3.75 -7.08
C PRO A 317 -58.46 -4.27 -8.10
N ASP A 318 -58.28 -4.05 -9.41
CA ASP A 318 -59.07 -4.70 -10.46
C ASP A 318 -58.61 -6.12 -10.77
N ILE A 319 -57.32 -6.45 -10.60
CA ILE A 319 -56.80 -7.81 -10.78
C ILE A 319 -57.30 -8.73 -9.66
N SER A 320 -57.32 -8.26 -8.40
CA SER A 320 -57.90 -9.02 -7.28
C SER A 320 -59.40 -9.32 -7.48
N ARG A 321 -60.14 -8.45 -8.18
CA ARG A 321 -61.56 -8.69 -8.54
C ARG A 321 -61.75 -9.64 -9.73
N ALA A 322 -60.77 -9.75 -10.62
CA ALA A 322 -60.77 -10.73 -11.70
C ALA A 322 -60.53 -12.15 -11.18
N VAL A 323 -59.49 -12.36 -10.36
CA VAL A 323 -59.14 -13.66 -9.78
C VAL A 323 -60.27 -14.22 -8.91
N ALA A 324 -60.96 -13.37 -8.13
CA ALA A 324 -62.10 -13.76 -7.30
C ALA A 324 -63.35 -14.24 -8.09
N ARG A 325 -63.41 -14.05 -9.42
CA ARG A 325 -64.53 -14.52 -10.26
C ARG A 325 -64.25 -15.84 -11.01
N ILE A 326 -63.00 -16.25 -11.13
CA ILE A 326 -62.61 -17.45 -11.90
C ILE A 326 -62.84 -18.75 -11.10
N GLY A 327 -62.99 -18.66 -9.77
CA GLY A 327 -63.28 -19.81 -8.90
C GLY A 327 -64.70 -20.40 -8.98
N LYS A 328 -65.60 -19.93 -9.87
CA LYS A 328 -66.97 -20.47 -10.02
C LYS A 328 -67.48 -20.45 -11.47
N ARG A 329 -67.11 -21.46 -12.26
CA ARG A 329 -67.96 -22.19 -13.25
C ARG A 329 -67.10 -23.10 -14.13
N HIS A 330 -66.90 -24.33 -13.68
CA HIS A 330 -66.83 -25.47 -14.59
C HIS A 330 -68.14 -26.23 -14.44
N ASP A 331 -69.04 -26.11 -15.42
CA ASP A 331 -69.83 -27.24 -15.91
C ASP A 331 -70.53 -26.93 -17.24
N THR A 332 -70.85 -27.98 -17.99
CA THR A 332 -71.49 -28.00 -19.33
C THR A 332 -70.65 -27.42 -20.48
N GLY A 333 -70.33 -28.27 -21.46
CA GLY A 333 -69.62 -27.87 -22.69
C GLY A 333 -70.54 -27.79 -23.91
N ALA A 334 -70.15 -26.97 -24.90
CA ALA A 334 -70.62 -27.05 -26.28
C ALA A 334 -69.70 -26.28 -27.24
N MET A 335 -69.41 -26.90 -28.40
CA MET A 335 -69.07 -26.33 -29.72
C MET A 335 -68.20 -25.07 -29.92
N MET A 336 -67.19 -25.25 -30.77
CA MET A 336 -66.56 -24.23 -31.64
C MET A 336 -67.61 -23.46 -32.49
N PRO A 337 -67.36 -22.20 -32.92
CA PRO A 337 -66.61 -21.99 -34.17
C PRO A 337 -65.72 -20.74 -34.27
N ARG A 338 -64.97 -20.65 -35.38
CA ARG A 338 -64.13 -19.51 -35.82
C ARG A 338 -64.95 -18.26 -36.21
N LEU A 339 -64.34 -17.08 -36.14
CA LEU A 339 -64.38 -15.90 -37.05
C LEU A 339 -63.48 -14.81 -36.42
N ASP A 340 -62.40 -14.34 -37.05
CA ASP A 340 -62.28 -13.34 -38.13
C ASP A 340 -62.52 -11.86 -37.76
N ASP A 341 -61.48 -11.07 -38.07
CA ASP A 341 -61.39 -9.63 -38.37
C ASP A 341 -62.45 -8.64 -37.83
N LYS A 342 -62.05 -7.83 -36.82
CA LYS A 342 -62.42 -6.40 -36.62
C LYS A 342 -61.82 -5.79 -35.35
N ALA A 343 -60.64 -5.17 -35.44
CA ALA A 343 -60.19 -4.17 -34.43
C ALA A 343 -59.19 -3.11 -34.95
N SER A 344 -58.91 -3.04 -36.25
CA SER A 344 -58.18 -1.88 -36.82
C SER A 344 -59.09 -0.65 -36.91
N ARG A 345 -59.31 0.05 -35.79
CA ARG A 345 -59.88 1.42 -35.72
C ARG A 345 -59.89 1.99 -34.29
N LEU A 346 -58.76 2.57 -33.86
CA LEU A 346 -58.52 3.59 -32.81
C LEU A 346 -57.00 3.50 -32.53
N ILE A 347 -56.13 4.50 -32.67
CA ILE A 347 -56.28 5.96 -32.59
C ILE A 347 -55.31 6.62 -33.60
N ARG A 348 -55.82 7.45 -34.52
CA ARG A 348 -55.08 8.55 -35.17
C ARG A 348 -56.07 9.50 -35.88
N SER A 349 -55.99 10.78 -35.50
CA SER A 349 -56.56 12.00 -36.13
C SER A 349 -57.68 12.71 -35.35
N CYS A 350 -57.32 13.86 -34.78
CA CYS A 350 -57.96 15.16 -35.02
C CYS A 350 -57.04 16.28 -34.54
N SER A 351 -57.13 17.47 -35.13
CA SER A 351 -56.26 18.63 -34.85
C SER A 351 -57.07 19.92 -34.93
N VAL A 352 -56.43 21.05 -34.56
CA VAL A 352 -56.93 22.45 -34.67
C VAL A 352 -58.05 22.75 -33.63
N THR A 353 -58.10 23.86 -32.86
CA THR A 353 -57.79 25.30 -33.11
C THR A 353 -57.37 26.12 -31.87
N ALA A 354 -56.48 27.13 -32.08
CA ALA A 354 -56.37 28.46 -31.40
C ALA A 354 -56.14 28.53 -29.85
N GLN A 355 -55.61 29.60 -29.21
CA GLN A 355 -55.25 30.98 -29.62
C GLN A 355 -54.17 31.61 -28.67
N LEU A 356 -53.53 32.73 -29.06
CA LEU A 356 -52.48 33.48 -28.30
C LEU A 356 -53.05 34.45 -27.23
N PRO A 357 -52.19 35.10 -26.40
CA PRO A 357 -51.88 36.51 -26.68
C PRO A 357 -50.43 37.02 -26.35
N SER A 358 -49.93 37.94 -27.20
CA SER A 358 -49.08 39.17 -26.95
C SER A 358 -47.85 39.17 -26.00
N THR A 359 -46.73 39.90 -26.15
CA THR A 359 -46.04 40.80 -27.13
C THR A 359 -44.65 41.13 -26.53
N GLY A 360 -43.61 41.70 -27.18
CA GLY A 360 -43.37 42.22 -28.54
C GLY A 360 -42.07 43.06 -28.60
N LEU A 361 -41.72 43.59 -29.79
CA LEU A 361 -40.50 44.40 -30.15
C LEU A 361 -39.11 43.70 -30.11
N ASN A 362 -38.14 44.08 -30.95
CA ASN A 362 -38.15 44.46 -32.38
C ASN A 362 -36.73 44.25 -32.95
N ILE A 363 -36.57 44.06 -34.26
CA ILE A 363 -35.29 43.72 -34.91
C ILE A 363 -34.96 44.77 -35.99
N TYR A 364 -33.92 45.60 -35.79
CA TYR A 364 -33.22 46.40 -36.82
C TYR A 364 -31.88 46.91 -36.26
N GLU A 365 -30.87 47.13 -37.13
CA GLU A 365 -29.43 47.35 -36.81
C GLU A 365 -28.75 46.03 -36.33
N ASP A 366 -27.67 45.48 -36.90
CA ASP A 366 -26.50 46.06 -37.60
C ASP A 366 -26.15 45.33 -38.93
N LEU A 367 -26.78 45.72 -40.04
CA LEU A 367 -26.41 45.24 -41.39
C LEU A 367 -25.96 46.38 -42.35
N LEU A 368 -25.37 47.44 -41.78
CA LEU A 368 -25.03 48.67 -42.52
C LEU A 368 -23.59 49.19 -42.31
N MET A 369 -22.62 48.31 -42.01
CA MET A 369 -21.19 48.68 -41.90
C MET A 369 -20.24 47.87 -42.81
N TYR A 370 -20.74 47.35 -43.95
CA TYR A 370 -19.89 46.65 -44.93
C TYR A 370 -20.10 47.11 -46.39
N ARG A 371 -20.57 48.34 -46.62
CA ARG A 371 -20.86 48.84 -47.98
C ARG A 371 -20.49 50.29 -48.30
N ILE A 372 -19.47 50.85 -47.65
CA ILE A 372 -18.77 52.07 -48.11
C ILE A 372 -17.25 51.89 -47.96
N ALA A 373 -16.60 51.13 -48.85
CA ALA A 373 -15.13 51.05 -48.94
C ALA A 373 -14.59 50.57 -50.31
N THR A 374 -15.29 50.80 -51.42
CA THR A 374 -14.81 50.45 -52.77
C THR A 374 -14.78 51.67 -53.70
N SER A 375 -13.81 52.57 -53.50
CA SER A 375 -13.49 53.65 -54.45
C SER A 375 -12.10 54.27 -54.21
N ARG A 376 -11.04 53.60 -54.71
CA ARG A 376 -9.84 54.21 -55.33
C ARG A 376 -8.85 53.12 -55.81
N PRO A 377 -8.27 53.23 -57.02
CA PRO A 377 -7.38 52.21 -57.56
C PRO A 377 -5.90 52.54 -57.30
N PHE A 378 -5.23 51.81 -56.41
CA PHE A 378 -3.76 51.74 -56.40
C PHE A 378 -3.30 50.41 -55.76
N LEU A 379 -2.13 49.90 -56.13
CA LEU A 379 -1.56 48.58 -55.77
C LEU A 379 -2.29 47.33 -56.29
N ARG A 380 -2.60 47.28 -57.60
CA ARG A 380 -2.79 46.01 -58.32
C ARG A 380 -1.45 45.38 -58.76
N GLN A 381 -0.53 45.16 -57.82
CA GLN A 381 0.80 44.58 -58.12
C GLN A 381 1.40 43.76 -56.96
N LYS A 382 0.65 42.77 -56.44
CA LYS A 382 1.23 41.67 -55.63
C LYS A 382 0.33 40.43 -55.44
N ILE A 383 -0.50 40.08 -56.44
CA ILE A 383 -1.22 38.80 -56.46
C ILE A 383 -0.84 38.08 -57.75
N GLY A 384 0.22 37.29 -57.65
CA GLY A 384 0.85 36.57 -58.75
C GLY A 384 1.75 35.46 -58.24
N PHE A 385 1.22 34.60 -57.36
CA PHE A 385 1.78 33.28 -57.04
C PHE A 385 0.65 32.38 -56.51
N LEU A 386 -0.15 31.85 -57.43
CA LEU A 386 -1.00 30.68 -57.17
C LEU A 386 -0.19 29.42 -57.46
N SER A 387 0.43 28.84 -56.43
CA SER A 387 0.74 27.41 -56.41
C SER A 387 1.02 26.93 -54.99
N SER A 388 0.37 25.82 -54.61
CA SER A 388 0.77 24.90 -53.53
C SER A 388 1.12 25.48 -52.15
N ALA A 389 0.10 25.76 -51.33
CA ALA A 389 0.05 25.30 -49.92
C ALA A 389 -1.34 25.53 -49.31
N LEU A 390 -2.17 24.47 -49.23
CA LEU A 390 -3.13 24.41 -48.11
C LEU A 390 -2.30 24.10 -46.86
N VAL A 391 -1.95 25.14 -46.09
CA VAL A 391 -1.36 24.94 -44.77
C VAL A 391 -2.47 24.46 -43.86
N ALA A 392 -2.50 23.15 -43.60
CA ALA A 392 -3.41 22.57 -42.62
C ALA A 392 -3.02 23.08 -41.23
N THR A 393 -3.89 23.86 -40.60
CA THR A 393 -3.81 24.16 -39.17
C THR A 393 -4.14 22.88 -38.40
N ARG A 394 -3.08 22.16 -37.99
CA ARG A 394 -3.14 21.04 -37.05
C ARG A 394 -2.28 21.38 -35.84
N ALA A 395 -2.77 21.01 -34.66
CA ALA A 395 -2.11 21.26 -33.40
C ALA A 395 -2.57 20.20 -32.40
N MET A 396 -1.78 19.14 -32.26
CA MET A 396 -1.85 18.25 -31.11
C MET A 396 -1.66 19.05 -29.81
N HIS A 397 -2.68 19.11 -28.95
CA HIS A 397 -2.57 19.76 -27.66
C HIS A 397 -2.35 18.75 -26.54
N ILE A 398 -1.16 18.74 -25.93
CA ILE A 398 -0.82 17.90 -24.77
C ILE A 398 -0.95 18.71 -23.48
N ARG A 399 -1.83 18.29 -22.57
CA ARG A 399 -1.96 18.84 -21.22
C ARG A 399 -1.45 17.83 -20.19
N SER A 400 -0.31 18.16 -19.56
CA SER A 400 0.17 17.45 -18.37
C SER A 400 -0.75 17.70 -17.18
N ILE A 401 -1.14 16.64 -16.48
CA ILE A 401 -1.95 16.64 -15.27
C ILE A 401 -1.07 16.04 -14.15
N PRO A 402 -0.53 16.86 -13.23
CA PRO A 402 0.18 16.35 -12.07
C PRO A 402 -0.82 15.64 -11.14
N MET A 403 -0.45 14.45 -10.66
CA MET A 403 -1.21 13.66 -9.68
C MET A 403 -0.35 13.53 -8.43
N TRP A 404 -0.52 14.48 -7.52
CA TRP A 404 0.44 14.78 -6.43
C TRP A 404 -0.17 14.65 -5.04
N GLU A 405 -1.28 13.92 -4.90
CA GLU A 405 -1.87 13.65 -3.59
C GLU A 405 -0.93 12.79 -2.72
N GLY A 406 -0.76 13.19 -1.45
CA GLY A 406 0.11 12.51 -0.48
C GLY A 406 1.60 12.62 -0.83
N SER A 407 2.23 11.48 -1.19
CA SER A 407 3.64 11.42 -1.63
C SER A 407 3.79 10.97 -3.09
N SER A 408 2.72 11.05 -3.88
CA SER A 408 2.73 10.78 -5.32
C SER A 408 3.46 11.89 -6.08
N ASN A 409 4.16 11.55 -7.17
CA ASN A 409 4.83 12.51 -8.06
C ASN A 409 4.45 12.26 -9.54
N ASN A 410 3.34 11.54 -9.78
CA ASN A 410 2.97 10.99 -11.08
C ASN A 410 2.42 12.07 -12.04
N TYR A 411 2.45 11.76 -13.33
CA TYR A 411 1.81 12.53 -14.39
C TYR A 411 0.83 11.69 -15.21
N ALA A 412 -0.31 12.28 -15.54
CA ALA A 412 -1.19 11.83 -16.61
C ALA A 412 -1.16 12.86 -17.75
N TYR A 413 -1.39 12.44 -18.99
CA TYR A 413 -1.33 13.34 -20.15
C TYR A 413 -2.61 13.28 -20.98
N LEU A 414 -3.35 14.39 -21.02
CA LEU A 414 -4.49 14.54 -21.91
C LEU A 414 -4.00 15.06 -23.25
N VAL A 415 -4.03 14.19 -24.27
CA VAL A 415 -3.72 14.50 -25.67
C VAL A 415 -5.02 14.77 -26.40
N VAL A 416 -5.12 15.89 -27.13
CA VAL A 416 -6.33 16.31 -27.84
C VAL A 416 -5.99 16.66 -29.29
N ASP A 417 -6.74 16.14 -30.26
CA ASP A 417 -6.79 16.72 -31.62
C ASP A 417 -7.66 17.98 -31.59
N ASP A 418 -7.08 19.15 -31.86
CA ASP A 418 -7.83 20.40 -31.86
C ASP A 418 -8.92 20.47 -32.94
N LYS A 419 -8.88 19.61 -33.97
CA LYS A 419 -9.85 19.61 -35.07
C LYS A 419 -11.08 18.75 -34.76
N SER A 420 -10.92 17.47 -34.40
CA SER A 420 -12.07 16.63 -34.05
C SER A 420 -12.54 16.83 -32.61
N LYS A 421 -11.67 17.38 -31.74
CA LYS A 421 -11.76 17.34 -30.27
C LYS A 421 -11.66 15.95 -29.66
N ASP A 422 -11.35 14.92 -30.46
CA ASP A 422 -11.06 13.59 -29.92
C ASP A 422 -9.82 13.65 -29.03
N ALA A 423 -9.90 12.95 -27.91
CA ALA A 423 -8.92 13.01 -26.85
C ALA A 423 -8.59 11.63 -26.29
N VAL A 424 -7.32 11.46 -25.92
CA VAL A 424 -6.79 10.31 -25.21
C VAL A 424 -6.19 10.77 -23.89
N ILE A 425 -6.42 10.01 -22.83
CA ILE A 425 -5.75 10.19 -21.54
C ILE A 425 -4.69 9.11 -21.36
N VAL A 426 -3.44 9.53 -21.20
CA VAL A 426 -2.30 8.65 -20.92
C VAL A 426 -2.09 8.55 -19.41
N ASP A 427 -1.90 7.33 -18.90
CA ASP A 427 -1.58 6.99 -17.51
C ASP A 427 -2.42 7.69 -16.41
N PRO A 428 -3.77 7.59 -16.40
CA PRO A 428 -4.64 8.20 -15.38
C PRO A 428 -4.59 7.47 -14.02
N ALA A 429 -3.42 7.45 -13.38
CA ALA A 429 -3.13 6.64 -12.20
C ALA A 429 -3.86 7.05 -10.90
N ASN A 430 -4.34 8.31 -10.78
CA ASN A 430 -5.19 8.76 -9.68
C ASN A 430 -6.52 9.35 -10.22
N PRO A 431 -7.55 8.52 -10.46
CA PRO A 431 -8.83 8.97 -11.03
C PRO A 431 -9.52 10.11 -10.25
N PRO A 432 -9.46 10.20 -8.90
CA PRO A 432 -9.88 11.38 -8.14
C PRO A 432 -9.30 12.73 -8.60
N GLU A 433 -8.03 12.79 -9.03
CA GLU A 433 -7.40 14.03 -9.53
C GLU A 433 -7.69 14.27 -11.02
N VAL A 434 -7.76 13.21 -11.83
CA VAL A 434 -7.94 13.30 -13.30
C VAL A 434 -9.41 13.45 -13.71
N ALA A 435 -10.32 12.69 -13.12
CA ALA A 435 -11.73 12.64 -13.51
C ALA A 435 -12.48 13.98 -13.39
N PRO A 436 -12.23 14.87 -12.41
CA PRO A 436 -12.82 16.20 -12.39
C PRO A 436 -12.43 17.04 -13.62
N ILE A 437 -11.16 16.98 -14.02
CA ILE A 437 -10.62 17.71 -15.18
C ILE A 437 -11.25 17.20 -16.47
N LEU A 438 -11.36 15.88 -16.64
CA LEU A 438 -12.03 15.26 -17.79
C LEU A 438 -13.51 15.60 -17.82
N LYS A 439 -14.24 15.47 -16.70
CA LYS A 439 -15.67 15.80 -16.61
C LYS A 439 -15.96 17.27 -16.92
N GLU A 440 -15.11 18.19 -16.46
CA GLU A 440 -15.22 19.61 -16.80
C GLU A 440 -15.01 19.85 -18.30
N ALA A 441 -13.96 19.27 -18.88
CA ALA A 441 -13.63 19.43 -20.30
C ALA A 441 -14.69 18.83 -21.23
N ILE A 442 -15.22 17.64 -20.91
CA ILE A 442 -16.33 16.99 -21.64
C ILE A 442 -17.60 17.84 -21.53
N LYS A 443 -17.98 18.27 -20.32
CA LYS A 443 -19.18 19.11 -20.10
C LYS A 443 -19.08 20.46 -20.81
N ALA A 444 -17.87 21.01 -20.92
CA ALA A 444 -17.62 22.26 -21.65
C ALA A 444 -17.53 22.07 -23.19
N GLY A 445 -17.73 20.86 -23.71
CA GLY A 445 -17.61 20.56 -25.14
C GLY A 445 -16.20 20.75 -25.71
N LYS A 446 -15.16 20.71 -24.85
CA LYS A 446 -13.77 20.94 -25.24
C LYS A 446 -13.05 19.67 -25.71
N ILE A 447 -13.51 18.50 -25.26
CA ILE A 447 -12.97 17.19 -25.63
C ILE A 447 -14.09 16.16 -25.82
N ASN A 448 -13.82 15.18 -26.68
CA ASN A 448 -14.51 13.91 -26.82
C ASN A 448 -13.52 12.81 -26.39
N LEU A 449 -13.69 12.20 -25.22
CA LEU A 449 -12.72 11.20 -24.73
C LEU A 449 -12.96 9.86 -25.44
N THR A 450 -11.99 9.40 -26.23
CA THR A 450 -12.14 8.22 -27.10
C THR A 450 -11.42 6.96 -26.61
N ALA A 451 -10.30 7.09 -25.91
CA ALA A 451 -9.56 5.95 -25.36
C ALA A 451 -8.69 6.34 -24.15
N ILE A 452 -8.31 5.33 -23.36
CA ILE A 452 -7.28 5.42 -22.33
C ILE A 452 -6.02 4.73 -22.87
N VAL A 453 -4.84 5.33 -22.66
CA VAL A 453 -3.56 4.72 -23.01
C VAL A 453 -2.76 4.48 -21.73
N ASN A 454 -2.37 3.23 -21.47
CA ASN A 454 -1.55 2.86 -20.33
C ASN A 454 -0.17 2.40 -20.80
N THR A 455 0.90 2.92 -20.20
CA THR A 455 2.29 2.54 -20.52
C THR A 455 2.71 1.22 -19.86
N HIS A 456 2.08 0.86 -18.74
CA HIS A 456 2.29 -0.39 -17.97
C HIS A 456 1.09 -0.64 -17.03
N GLN A 457 1.03 -1.81 -16.37
CA GLN A 457 -0.12 -2.29 -15.57
C GLN A 457 -0.83 -1.25 -14.69
N ARG A 458 -2.15 -1.06 -14.90
CA ARG A 458 -3.20 -0.82 -13.87
C ARG A 458 -4.64 -0.68 -14.42
N GLN A 459 -5.58 -0.96 -13.50
CA GLN A 459 -7.04 -1.06 -13.61
C GLN A 459 -7.78 0.20 -14.15
N GLN A 460 -8.77 0.03 -15.06
CA GLN A 460 -9.98 0.88 -15.21
C GLN A 460 -11.01 0.35 -16.24
N GLU A 461 -12.18 1.01 -16.36
CA GLU A 461 -13.37 0.55 -17.11
C GLU A 461 -13.59 1.34 -18.44
N ALA A 462 -12.68 1.25 -19.40
CA ALA A 462 -12.84 1.86 -20.75
C ALA A 462 -12.08 1.05 -21.82
N ASP A 463 -12.12 1.48 -23.08
CA ASP A 463 -11.21 0.96 -24.12
C ASP A 463 -9.77 1.39 -23.78
N ILE A 464 -9.02 0.48 -23.15
CA ILE A 464 -7.63 0.68 -22.74
C ILE A 464 -6.70 0.12 -23.80
N ILE A 465 -5.80 0.97 -24.30
CA ILE A 465 -4.70 0.61 -25.19
C ILE A 465 -3.41 0.55 -24.36
N GLY A 466 -2.76 -0.61 -24.28
CA GLY A 466 -1.60 -0.79 -23.39
C GLY A 466 -0.90 -2.14 -23.51
N GLY A 467 0.03 -2.41 -22.58
CA GLY A 467 0.74 -3.68 -22.48
C GLY A 467 -0.19 -4.88 -22.37
N LYS A 468 0.24 -6.06 -22.86
CA LYS A 468 -0.61 -7.26 -22.93
C LYS A 468 -1.15 -7.69 -21.56
N ASP A 469 -0.36 -7.47 -20.52
CA ASP A 469 -0.63 -7.93 -19.16
C ASP A 469 -1.23 -6.82 -18.26
N CYS A 470 -1.68 -5.71 -18.86
CA CYS A 470 -2.43 -4.64 -18.19
C CYS A 470 -3.93 -5.00 -18.03
N ASP A 471 -4.44 -4.94 -16.79
CA ASP A 471 -5.86 -5.15 -16.49
C ASP A 471 -6.80 -4.25 -17.32
N GLY A 472 -7.73 -4.88 -18.04
CA GLY A 472 -8.75 -4.19 -18.83
C GLY A 472 -8.31 -3.75 -20.23
N VAL A 473 -7.10 -4.10 -20.69
CA VAL A 473 -6.67 -3.80 -22.07
C VAL A 473 -7.59 -4.44 -23.10
N THR A 474 -8.10 -3.60 -24.00
CA THR A 474 -8.89 -3.99 -25.17
C THR A 474 -8.03 -4.08 -26.44
N LYS A 475 -6.88 -3.38 -26.48
CA LYS A 475 -5.90 -3.48 -27.58
C LYS A 475 -4.45 -3.31 -27.12
N THR A 476 -3.59 -4.28 -27.42
CA THR A 476 -2.12 -4.12 -27.33
C THR A 476 -1.53 -3.88 -28.72
N PRO A 477 -0.95 -2.70 -29.00
CA PRO A 477 -0.24 -2.47 -30.25
C PRO A 477 1.09 -3.23 -30.24
N GLY A 478 1.44 -3.89 -31.35
CA GLY A 478 2.76 -4.49 -31.54
C GLY A 478 3.88 -3.43 -31.57
N HIS A 479 5.13 -3.85 -31.38
CA HIS A 479 6.27 -2.95 -31.54
C HIS A 479 6.30 -2.40 -32.98
N GLY A 480 6.23 -1.07 -33.09
CA GLY A 480 6.15 -0.35 -34.36
C GLY A 480 4.75 -0.21 -34.95
N GLU A 481 3.72 -0.84 -34.37
CA GLU A 481 2.33 -0.70 -34.81
C GLU A 481 1.82 0.72 -34.58
N THR A 482 1.08 1.25 -35.54
CA THR A 482 0.48 2.58 -35.47
C THR A 482 -1.04 2.54 -35.37
N PHE A 483 -1.61 3.40 -34.53
CA PHE A 483 -3.04 3.75 -34.53
C PHE A 483 -3.21 5.27 -34.62
N LYS A 484 -4.46 5.74 -34.80
CA LYS A 484 -4.74 7.19 -34.96
C LYS A 484 -5.78 7.69 -33.97
N LEU A 485 -5.56 8.92 -33.52
CA LEU A 485 -6.52 9.75 -32.81
C LEU A 485 -6.89 10.92 -33.73
N GLY A 486 -8.02 10.79 -34.45
CA GLY A 486 -8.34 11.71 -35.54
C GLY A 486 -7.22 11.76 -36.58
N ASP A 487 -6.55 12.91 -36.65
CA ASP A 487 -5.44 13.19 -37.56
C ASP A 487 -4.04 12.90 -36.96
N ILE A 488 -3.94 12.68 -35.64
CA ILE A 488 -2.70 12.39 -34.88
C ILE A 488 -2.33 10.91 -35.01
N THR A 489 -1.06 10.58 -35.24
CA THR A 489 -0.57 9.18 -35.32
C THR A 489 0.17 8.78 -34.05
N PHE A 490 -0.28 7.72 -33.40
CA PHE A 490 0.40 7.07 -32.27
C PHE A 490 1.12 5.82 -32.77
N LYS A 491 2.33 5.56 -32.29
CA LYS A 491 3.16 4.40 -32.59
C LYS A 491 3.61 3.73 -31.29
N GLY A 492 3.29 2.45 -31.12
CA GLY A 492 3.77 1.66 -29.99
C GLY A 492 5.27 1.37 -30.11
N VAL A 493 6.05 1.69 -29.08
CA VAL A 493 7.48 1.39 -28.96
C VAL A 493 7.66 0.56 -27.70
N HIS A 494 7.64 -0.76 -27.85
CA HIS A 494 7.86 -1.69 -26.71
C HIS A 494 9.24 -1.44 -26.09
N THR A 495 9.27 -1.33 -24.76
CA THR A 495 10.47 -1.04 -23.95
C THR A 495 10.46 -1.89 -22.66
N PRO A 496 10.45 -3.24 -22.77
CA PRO A 496 10.52 -4.12 -21.61
C PRO A 496 11.78 -3.82 -20.81
N CYS A 497 11.64 -3.70 -19.48
CA CYS A 497 12.71 -3.77 -18.47
C CYS A 497 12.17 -3.33 -17.09
N HIS A 498 11.47 -2.19 -17.06
CA HIS A 498 10.86 -1.70 -15.83
C HIS A 498 9.77 -2.65 -15.37
N THR A 499 8.79 -2.85 -16.25
CA THR A 499 7.98 -4.07 -16.37
C THR A 499 8.26 -4.74 -17.70
N GLN A 500 7.90 -6.02 -17.86
CA GLN A 500 8.01 -6.73 -19.14
C GLN A 500 6.96 -6.29 -20.17
N ASP A 501 5.83 -5.72 -19.72
CA ASP A 501 4.74 -5.23 -20.57
C ASP A 501 4.88 -3.76 -21.00
N SER A 502 5.97 -3.09 -20.60
CA SER A 502 6.19 -1.65 -20.81
C SER A 502 6.17 -1.22 -22.29
N ILE A 503 5.30 -0.25 -22.62
CA ILE A 503 5.20 0.36 -23.95
C ILE A 503 5.31 1.90 -23.85
N CYS A 504 6.29 2.46 -24.54
CA CYS A 504 6.34 3.89 -24.83
C CYS A 504 5.47 4.22 -26.06
N PHE A 505 4.79 5.37 -26.06
CA PHE A 505 3.97 5.81 -27.19
C PHE A 505 4.59 7.03 -27.86
N PHE A 506 5.16 6.84 -29.05
CA PHE A 506 5.63 7.93 -29.90
C PHE A 506 4.46 8.50 -30.70
N VAL A 507 4.32 9.82 -30.76
CA VAL A 507 3.14 10.50 -31.27
C VAL A 507 3.55 11.63 -32.21
N GLU A 508 2.92 11.68 -33.37
CA GLU A 508 3.21 12.64 -34.44
C GLU A 508 1.95 13.36 -34.94
N ASP A 509 2.02 14.70 -35.01
CA ASP A 509 1.07 15.54 -35.75
C ASP A 509 1.83 16.50 -36.67
N GLY A 510 1.97 16.10 -37.93
CA GLY A 510 2.68 16.86 -38.95
C GLY A 510 4.17 17.04 -38.64
N LYS A 511 4.52 18.17 -38.00
CA LYS A 511 5.88 18.47 -37.55
C LYS A 511 6.09 18.23 -36.06
N ASP A 512 5.03 18.28 -35.27
CA ASP A 512 5.14 18.16 -33.81
C ASP A 512 5.28 16.69 -33.42
N LYS A 513 6.21 16.42 -32.50
CA LYS A 513 6.61 15.08 -32.08
C LYS A 513 6.68 14.99 -30.56
N ALA A 514 6.06 13.96 -30.01
CA ALA A 514 6.09 13.67 -28.58
C ALA A 514 6.33 12.19 -28.33
N VAL A 515 6.85 11.84 -27.16
CA VAL A 515 6.91 10.44 -26.69
C VAL A 515 6.52 10.36 -25.23
N PHE A 516 5.50 9.55 -24.96
CA PHE A 516 5.08 9.17 -23.61
C PHE A 516 5.86 7.95 -23.17
N THR A 517 6.71 8.09 -22.16
CA THR A 517 7.75 7.10 -21.83
C THR A 517 7.47 6.28 -20.57
N GLY A 518 6.36 6.56 -19.87
CA GLY A 518 6.01 5.93 -18.61
C GLY A 518 7.20 5.94 -17.65
N ASP A 519 7.52 4.77 -17.11
CA ASP A 519 8.63 4.59 -16.18
C ASP A 519 9.92 4.06 -16.85
N THR A 520 9.97 4.01 -18.19
CA THR A 520 11.18 3.61 -18.93
C THR A 520 12.23 4.73 -18.91
N LEU A 521 11.91 5.88 -19.50
CA LEU A 521 12.78 7.07 -19.59
C LEU A 521 12.20 8.20 -18.75
N PHE A 522 13.02 8.76 -17.85
CA PHE A 522 12.74 9.99 -17.10
C PHE A 522 13.68 11.10 -17.56
N ILE A 523 13.32 12.36 -17.33
CA ILE A 523 14.26 13.47 -17.61
C ILE A 523 15.51 13.29 -16.75
N GLY A 524 16.67 13.12 -17.41
CA GLY A 524 17.97 12.84 -16.77
C GLY A 524 18.08 11.49 -16.04
N GLY A 525 17.18 10.53 -16.26
CA GLY A 525 17.22 9.22 -15.60
C GLY A 525 16.46 8.11 -16.32
N CYS A 526 16.33 6.96 -15.67
CA CYS A 526 15.55 5.82 -16.15
C CYS A 526 14.85 5.07 -15.01
N GLY A 527 13.95 4.15 -15.38
CA GLY A 527 13.29 3.22 -14.48
C GLY A 527 14.24 2.37 -13.64
N ARG A 528 13.73 1.86 -12.51
CA ARG A 528 14.34 0.69 -11.85
C ARG A 528 14.00 -0.55 -12.66
N PHE A 529 14.94 -1.49 -12.74
CA PHE A 529 14.74 -2.74 -13.47
C PHE A 529 14.10 -3.71 -12.47
N PHE A 530 12.77 -3.77 -12.41
CA PHE A 530 12.06 -4.63 -11.45
C PHE A 530 11.83 -6.02 -12.03
N GLU A 531 11.47 -6.10 -13.32
CA GLU A 531 11.15 -7.35 -14.02
C GLU A 531 12.14 -7.66 -15.15
N GLY A 532 13.25 -6.91 -15.22
CA GLY A 532 14.20 -6.97 -16.33
C GLY A 532 15.62 -6.59 -15.94
N ASN A 533 16.47 -6.41 -16.95
CA ASN A 533 17.92 -6.31 -16.81
C ASN A 533 18.53 -5.12 -17.59
N ALA A 534 19.85 -4.97 -17.49
CA ALA A 534 20.59 -3.86 -18.09
C ALA A 534 20.69 -3.93 -19.62
N GLU A 535 20.66 -5.12 -20.22
CA GLU A 535 20.63 -5.28 -21.68
C GLU A 535 19.30 -4.78 -22.24
N GLU A 536 18.19 -5.14 -21.59
CA GLU A 536 16.84 -4.69 -21.94
C GLU A 536 16.68 -3.17 -21.78
N MET A 537 17.17 -2.56 -20.69
CA MET A 537 17.13 -1.09 -20.56
C MET A 537 18.06 -0.41 -21.59
N HIS A 538 19.22 -0.99 -21.89
CA HIS A 538 20.12 -0.45 -22.91
C HIS A 538 19.46 -0.50 -24.31
N GLU A 539 18.84 -1.61 -24.67
CA GLU A 539 18.01 -1.79 -25.86
C GLU A 539 16.86 -0.76 -25.91
N ALA A 540 16.09 -0.62 -24.82
CA ALA A 540 14.97 0.32 -24.72
C ALA A 540 15.41 1.78 -24.90
N LEU A 541 16.43 2.24 -24.15
CA LEU A 541 16.87 3.64 -24.18
C LEU A 541 17.74 3.95 -25.40
N ASN A 542 18.81 3.19 -25.60
CA ASN A 542 19.90 3.54 -26.52
C ASN A 542 19.69 3.01 -27.94
N LYS A 543 18.82 2.01 -28.16
CA LYS A 543 18.50 1.51 -29.51
C LYS A 543 17.10 1.87 -29.97
N ARG A 544 16.09 1.85 -29.09
CA ARG A 544 14.69 2.14 -29.46
C ARG A 544 14.33 3.61 -29.30
N LEU A 545 14.41 4.18 -28.10
CA LEU A 545 14.05 5.58 -27.86
C LEU A 545 15.06 6.56 -28.47
N ALA A 546 16.36 6.28 -28.41
CA ALA A 546 17.40 7.08 -29.06
C ALA A 546 17.32 7.07 -30.59
N ALA A 547 16.63 6.12 -31.22
CA ALA A 547 16.39 6.10 -32.67
C ALA A 547 15.21 7.00 -33.09
N LEU A 548 14.46 7.59 -32.14
CA LEU A 548 13.45 8.61 -32.44
C LEU A 548 14.13 9.93 -32.84
N PRO A 549 13.44 10.80 -33.62
CA PRO A 549 13.96 12.11 -33.99
C PRO A 549 14.34 12.96 -32.77
N ASP A 550 15.46 13.68 -32.84
CA ASP A 550 16.02 14.44 -31.71
C ASP A 550 15.07 15.55 -31.21
N ASP A 551 14.19 16.07 -32.07
CA ASP A 551 13.17 17.08 -31.73
C ASP A 551 11.92 16.52 -31.03
N THR A 552 11.87 15.21 -30.78
CA THR A 552 10.76 14.54 -30.08
C THR A 552 10.72 14.93 -28.59
N VAL A 553 9.64 15.59 -28.15
CA VAL A 553 9.46 16.05 -26.76
C VAL A 553 9.12 14.87 -25.83
N VAL A 554 9.79 14.79 -24.67
CA VAL A 554 9.65 13.68 -23.71
C VAL A 554 8.64 13.97 -22.61
N TYR A 555 7.72 13.03 -22.39
CA TYR A 555 6.66 13.07 -21.38
C TYR A 555 6.71 11.81 -20.48
N PRO A 556 7.41 11.87 -19.33
CA PRO A 556 7.62 10.71 -18.47
C PRO A 556 6.51 10.49 -17.43
N GLY A 557 6.47 9.31 -16.79
CA GLY A 557 5.47 8.96 -15.78
C GLY A 557 5.56 9.74 -14.46
N HIS A 558 6.74 10.27 -14.09
CA HIS A 558 6.99 10.91 -12.78
C HIS A 558 7.87 12.15 -12.83
N GLU A 559 7.66 13.06 -11.89
CA GLU A 559 8.53 14.23 -11.63
C GLU A 559 9.74 13.85 -10.75
N TYR A 560 10.69 13.09 -11.33
CA TYR A 560 11.94 12.68 -10.67
C TYR A 560 13.16 13.52 -11.05
N THR A 561 12.99 14.55 -11.88
CA THR A 561 14.07 15.28 -12.56
C THR A 561 15.09 15.88 -11.58
N LYS A 562 14.65 16.44 -10.45
CA LYS A 562 15.55 16.95 -9.39
C LYS A 562 16.48 15.88 -8.80
N ALA A 563 15.94 14.69 -8.50
CA ALA A 563 16.74 13.59 -7.95
C ALA A 563 17.62 12.95 -9.03
N ASN A 564 17.11 12.83 -10.25
CA ASN A 564 17.82 12.33 -11.42
C ASN A 564 19.06 13.17 -11.73
N VAL A 565 18.90 14.50 -11.83
CA VAL A 565 20.02 15.37 -12.22
C VAL A 565 21.06 15.54 -11.11
N LYS A 566 20.69 15.43 -9.83
CA LYS A 566 21.66 15.36 -8.72
C LYS A 566 22.56 14.12 -8.82
N PHE A 567 22.02 12.99 -9.28
CA PHE A 567 22.81 11.81 -9.61
C PHE A 567 23.63 12.00 -10.89
N ALA A 568 23.03 12.51 -11.97
CA ALA A 568 23.75 12.77 -13.21
C ALA A 568 24.95 13.71 -12.99
N ALA A 569 24.81 14.73 -12.15
CA ALA A 569 25.85 15.68 -11.78
C ALA A 569 26.93 15.14 -10.83
N SER A 570 26.75 13.95 -10.23
CA SER A 570 27.83 13.26 -9.50
C SER A 570 28.66 12.37 -10.42
N VAL A 571 28.09 11.94 -11.56
CA VAL A 571 28.76 11.10 -12.58
C VAL A 571 29.43 11.96 -13.67
N SER A 572 28.71 12.92 -14.25
CA SER A 572 29.15 13.74 -15.41
C SER A 572 29.16 15.23 -15.06
N GLN A 573 30.21 15.95 -15.49
CA GLN A 573 30.33 17.40 -15.33
C GLN A 573 29.99 18.18 -16.62
N ARG A 574 29.42 17.52 -17.65
CA ARG A 574 29.05 18.14 -18.93
C ARG A 574 28.06 19.30 -18.72
N ASP A 575 28.24 20.40 -19.46
CA ASP A 575 27.39 21.60 -19.42
C ASP A 575 25.88 21.32 -19.52
N ALA A 576 25.48 20.32 -20.31
CA ALA A 576 24.09 19.89 -20.44
C ALA A 576 23.49 19.45 -19.10
N VAL A 577 24.22 18.67 -18.31
CA VAL A 577 23.83 18.22 -16.97
C VAL A 577 23.67 19.40 -16.02
N GLN A 578 24.59 20.38 -16.09
CA GLN A 578 24.53 21.59 -15.25
C GLN A 578 23.38 22.53 -15.65
N LYS A 579 23.05 22.60 -16.94
CA LYS A 579 21.85 23.30 -17.44
C LYS A 579 20.57 22.62 -16.95
N LEU A 580 20.47 21.29 -17.04
CA LEU A 580 19.35 20.53 -16.48
C LEU A 580 19.24 20.74 -14.97
N HIS A 581 20.36 20.74 -14.23
CA HIS A 581 20.34 20.95 -12.78
C HIS A 581 19.80 22.33 -12.42
N SER A 582 20.26 23.35 -13.14
CA SER A 582 19.80 24.73 -12.99
C SER A 582 18.33 24.89 -13.39
N PHE A 583 17.87 24.21 -14.43
CA PHE A 583 16.46 24.20 -14.83
C PHE A 583 15.58 23.52 -13.78
N ALA A 584 15.98 22.32 -13.32
CA ALA A 584 15.25 21.53 -12.35
C ALA A 584 15.09 22.30 -11.03
N GLU A 585 16.14 22.91 -10.49
CA GLU A 585 16.02 23.66 -9.23
C GLU A 585 15.03 24.83 -9.29
N ASN A 586 14.94 25.51 -10.44
CA ASN A 586 14.07 26.67 -10.65
C ASN A 586 12.64 26.32 -11.10
N ASN A 587 12.32 25.06 -11.41
CA ASN A 587 11.00 24.65 -11.92
C ASN A 587 10.37 23.55 -11.05
N LYS A 588 9.05 23.64 -10.81
CA LYS A 588 8.30 22.58 -10.11
C LYS A 588 7.79 21.48 -11.06
N VAL A 589 7.70 21.79 -12.35
CA VAL A 589 7.19 20.89 -13.41
C VAL A 589 8.21 20.92 -14.55
N THR A 590 8.71 19.76 -14.93
CA THR A 590 9.79 19.59 -15.92
C THR A 590 9.38 18.73 -17.12
N THR A 591 8.29 17.97 -17.01
CA THR A 591 7.71 17.22 -18.14
C THR A 591 7.35 18.12 -19.32
N GLY A 592 7.58 17.63 -20.55
CA GLY A 592 7.28 18.37 -21.78
C GLY A 592 8.16 19.61 -21.99
N LYS A 593 9.39 19.60 -21.47
CA LYS A 593 10.38 20.70 -21.60
C LYS A 593 11.70 20.30 -22.25
N PHE A 594 11.92 19.01 -22.42
CA PHE A 594 13.14 18.42 -22.97
C PHE A 594 12.79 17.40 -24.05
N THR A 595 13.75 17.17 -24.94
CA THR A 595 13.62 16.31 -26.11
C THR A 595 14.52 15.08 -26.03
N ILE A 596 14.32 14.11 -26.92
CA ILE A 596 15.22 12.96 -27.08
C ILE A 596 16.67 13.43 -27.36
N GLY A 597 16.85 14.53 -28.10
CA GLY A 597 18.16 15.16 -28.30
C GLY A 597 18.78 15.70 -27.00
N ASP A 598 18.00 16.34 -26.14
CA ASP A 598 18.47 16.82 -24.84
C ASP A 598 18.84 15.66 -23.90
N GLU A 599 18.03 14.58 -23.87
CA GLU A 599 18.32 13.39 -23.06
C GLU A 599 19.62 12.71 -23.48
N LYS A 600 19.93 12.63 -24.79
CA LYS A 600 21.24 12.14 -25.28
C LYS A 600 22.44 12.95 -24.78
N GLU A 601 22.24 14.21 -24.38
CA GLU A 601 23.30 15.10 -23.87
C GLU A 601 23.43 15.07 -22.33
N HIS A 602 22.32 15.07 -21.58
CA HIS A 602 22.37 15.14 -20.11
C HIS A 602 22.03 13.84 -19.37
N ASN A 603 21.44 12.83 -20.02
CA ASN A 603 21.03 11.60 -19.35
C ASN A 603 22.15 10.57 -19.39
N VAL A 604 22.74 10.28 -18.23
CA VAL A 604 23.88 9.34 -18.12
C VAL A 604 23.53 7.92 -18.57
N PHE A 605 22.25 7.52 -18.53
CA PHE A 605 21.78 6.21 -19.03
C PHE A 605 21.62 6.15 -20.56
N MET A 606 21.59 7.30 -21.24
CA MET A 606 21.60 7.41 -22.71
C MET A 606 22.99 7.70 -23.27
N ARG A 607 24.03 7.65 -22.42
CA ARG A 607 25.43 7.97 -22.73
C ARG A 607 26.39 6.86 -22.28
N VAL A 608 25.95 5.60 -22.31
CA VAL A 608 26.75 4.46 -21.80
C VAL A 608 28.03 4.17 -22.59
N GLU A 609 28.16 4.73 -23.80
CA GLU A 609 29.38 4.70 -24.63
C GLU A 609 30.30 5.91 -24.40
N ASP A 610 29.91 6.86 -23.54
CA ASP A 610 30.72 8.07 -23.27
C ASP A 610 31.94 7.73 -22.40
N PRO A 611 33.18 8.04 -22.84
CA PRO A 611 34.39 7.77 -22.07
C PRO A 611 34.42 8.43 -20.69
N GLU A 612 33.71 9.54 -20.47
CA GLU A 612 33.53 10.16 -19.15
C GLU A 612 32.81 9.19 -18.19
N ILE A 613 31.77 8.51 -18.69
CA ILE A 613 30.87 7.67 -17.91
C ILE A 613 31.45 6.27 -17.72
N GLN A 614 32.07 5.70 -18.75
CA GLN A 614 32.85 4.46 -18.66
C GLN A 614 33.94 4.57 -17.57
N LYS A 615 34.68 5.69 -17.56
CA LYS A 615 35.70 5.94 -16.52
C LYS A 615 35.14 6.04 -15.10
N GLN A 616 33.92 6.55 -14.93
CA GLN A 616 33.28 6.71 -13.61
C GLN A 616 32.64 5.42 -13.09
N THR A 617 32.18 4.56 -14.00
CA THR A 617 31.68 3.22 -13.65
C THR A 617 32.80 2.21 -13.45
N GLY A 618 33.94 2.40 -14.12
CA GLY A 618 35.01 1.40 -14.23
C GLY A 618 34.76 0.35 -15.32
N GLU A 619 33.64 0.47 -16.04
CA GLU A 619 33.19 -0.48 -17.05
C GLU A 619 33.35 0.11 -18.47
N THR A 620 33.51 -0.75 -19.46
CA THR A 620 33.64 -0.34 -20.88
C THR A 620 32.51 -0.85 -21.76
N GLU A 621 31.98 -2.03 -21.49
CA GLU A 621 30.84 -2.59 -22.23
C GLU A 621 29.54 -1.85 -21.90
N PRO A 622 28.77 -1.37 -22.91
CA PRO A 622 27.57 -0.53 -22.69
C PRO A 622 26.54 -1.11 -21.72
N VAL A 623 26.36 -2.43 -21.71
CA VAL A 623 25.44 -3.15 -20.82
C VAL A 623 25.98 -3.20 -19.38
N ALA A 624 27.29 -3.39 -19.19
CA ALA A 624 27.93 -3.35 -17.86
C ALA A 624 27.88 -1.92 -17.29
N VAL A 625 28.16 -0.90 -18.12
CA VAL A 625 28.01 0.52 -17.76
C VAL A 625 26.56 0.84 -17.34
N MET A 626 25.56 0.36 -18.10
CA MET A 626 24.14 0.50 -17.75
C MET A 626 23.82 -0.13 -16.39
N ALA A 627 24.27 -1.37 -16.16
CA ALA A 627 24.08 -2.07 -14.88
C ALA A 627 24.72 -1.29 -13.72
N LYS A 628 25.95 -0.83 -13.90
CA LYS A 628 26.71 -0.12 -12.86
C LYS A 628 26.11 1.24 -12.54
N LEU A 629 25.72 2.04 -13.55
CA LEU A 629 24.98 3.28 -13.32
C LEU A 629 23.67 3.05 -12.57
N ARG A 630 22.96 1.96 -12.89
CA ARG A 630 21.69 1.62 -12.24
C ARG A 630 21.88 1.29 -10.77
N GLU A 631 22.90 0.48 -10.45
CA GLU A 631 23.33 0.17 -9.08
C GLU A 631 23.74 1.43 -8.32
N MET A 632 24.64 2.24 -8.91
CA MET A 632 25.10 3.52 -8.33
C MET A 632 23.92 4.42 -8.01
N LYS A 633 22.93 4.57 -8.91
CA LYS A 633 21.72 5.38 -8.67
C LYS A 633 20.76 4.77 -7.65
N ASN A 634 20.71 3.45 -7.52
CA ASN A 634 19.90 2.77 -6.50
C ASN A 634 20.47 2.98 -5.09
N ASN A 635 21.81 3.04 -4.98
CA ASN A 635 22.53 3.25 -3.73
C ASN A 635 22.89 4.73 -3.45
N PHE A 636 22.56 5.65 -4.37
CA PHE A 636 22.89 7.07 -4.25
C PHE A 636 22.13 7.73 -3.10
N LYS A 637 22.87 8.10 -2.05
CA LYS A 637 22.37 8.91 -0.93
C LYS A 637 22.69 10.37 -1.18
N GLU A 638 21.69 11.23 -1.12
CA GLU A 638 21.85 12.67 -1.27
C GLU A 638 22.67 13.25 -0.12
N MET A 639 23.93 13.64 -0.37
CA MET A 639 24.64 14.54 0.53
C MET A 639 24.02 15.94 0.43
N VAL A 640 23.39 16.39 1.51
CA VAL A 640 22.84 17.75 1.61
C VAL A 640 23.99 18.75 1.57
N TRP A 641 24.18 19.39 0.41
CA TRP A 641 25.14 20.48 0.26
C TRP A 641 24.63 21.72 0.99
N PRO A 642 25.34 22.27 2.00
CA PRO A 642 24.90 23.49 2.67
C PRO A 642 24.90 24.67 1.68
N PRO A 643 23.90 25.57 1.73
CA PRO A 643 23.72 26.61 0.71
C PRO A 643 24.98 27.47 0.55
N LYS A 644 25.45 27.62 -0.71
CA LYS A 644 26.69 28.29 -1.06
C LYS A 644 26.73 29.72 -0.51
N ARG A 645 27.54 29.96 0.54
CA ARG A 645 27.94 31.31 0.95
C ARG A 645 28.74 31.96 -0.19
N LYS A 646 28.50 33.25 -0.44
CA LYS A 646 29.28 34.04 -1.40
C LYS A 646 30.76 34.06 -0.99
N ALA A 647 31.65 34.03 -1.99
CA ALA A 647 33.09 33.99 -1.81
C ALA A 647 33.64 35.21 -1.05
N PRO A 648 34.77 35.03 -0.35
CA PRO A 648 35.94 35.86 -0.66
C PRO A 648 37.19 35.04 -1.00
N ALA A 649 38.21 35.75 -1.45
CA ALA A 649 39.35 35.25 -2.22
C ALA A 649 40.36 34.35 -1.48
N THR A 650 40.98 33.45 -2.28
CA THR A 650 42.38 33.00 -2.21
C THR A 650 43.03 32.75 -0.83
N SER A 651 43.11 31.48 -0.43
CA SER A 651 44.41 30.81 -0.14
C SER A 651 44.17 29.31 0.09
N ALA A 652 45.12 28.47 -0.36
CA ALA A 652 44.99 27.01 -0.22
C ALA A 652 45.54 26.55 1.13
N THR A 653 44.68 25.98 1.97
CA THR A 653 45.05 25.11 3.11
C THR A 653 44.02 23.98 3.25
N ALA A 654 44.49 22.79 3.62
CA ALA A 654 43.66 21.60 3.71
C ALA A 654 42.64 21.67 4.87
N ALA A 655 41.48 21.01 4.70
CA ALA A 655 40.46 20.90 5.73
C ALA A 655 40.96 20.13 6.97
N PRO A 656 40.53 20.50 8.20
CA PRO A 656 40.99 19.85 9.41
C PRO A 656 40.34 18.46 9.58
N LYS A 657 41.16 17.44 9.83
CA LYS A 657 40.68 16.15 10.34
C LYS A 657 40.07 16.37 11.74
N THR A 658 38.92 15.74 12.02
CA THR A 658 38.35 15.67 13.38
C THR A 658 39.37 15.05 14.33
N ARG A 659 39.76 15.79 15.37
CA ARG A 659 40.84 15.40 16.27
C ARG A 659 40.28 14.55 17.41
N GLN A 660 40.66 13.26 17.47
CA GLN A 660 40.37 12.36 18.60
C GLN A 660 40.60 13.06 19.95
N SER A 661 39.70 12.83 20.90
CA SER A 661 39.88 13.32 22.28
C SER A 661 41.04 12.62 23.00
N LYS A 662 41.35 13.06 24.22
CA LYS A 662 42.36 12.38 25.05
C LYS A 662 41.93 10.95 25.38
N LEU A 663 40.70 10.80 25.87
CA LEU A 663 40.10 9.51 26.24
C LEU A 663 40.08 8.52 25.05
N ALA A 664 39.70 8.97 23.85
CA ALA A 664 39.74 8.13 22.66
C ALA A 664 41.16 7.67 22.29
N LYS A 665 42.19 8.49 22.55
CA LYS A 665 43.59 8.10 22.34
C LYS A 665 44.12 7.15 23.41
N GLU A 666 43.68 7.33 24.65
CA GLU A 666 44.07 6.47 25.79
C GLU A 666 43.52 5.05 25.63
N HIS A 667 42.34 4.89 25.02
CA HIS A 667 41.72 3.59 24.73
C HIS A 667 41.89 3.08 23.29
N ASN A 668 42.71 3.74 22.45
CA ASN A 668 42.92 3.40 21.03
C ASN A 668 41.63 3.34 20.16
N VAL A 669 40.65 4.20 20.44
CA VAL A 669 39.36 4.27 19.75
C VAL A 669 39.39 5.34 18.65
N THR A 670 38.76 5.10 17.50
CA THR A 670 38.66 6.10 16.43
C THR A 670 37.75 7.27 16.80
N ALA A 671 37.89 8.40 16.10
CA ALA A 671 37.01 9.56 16.32
C ALA A 671 35.54 9.30 15.90
N GLN A 672 35.27 8.23 15.15
CA GLN A 672 33.91 7.80 14.79
C GLN A 672 33.29 6.99 15.93
N GLU A 673 33.97 5.93 16.38
CA GLU A 673 33.54 5.09 17.51
C GLU A 673 33.41 5.91 18.81
N GLU A 674 34.27 6.91 19.03
CA GLU A 674 34.11 7.89 20.13
C GLU A 674 32.74 8.61 20.06
N GLY A 675 32.27 8.89 18.84
CA GLY A 675 30.95 9.47 18.58
C GLY A 675 29.83 8.48 18.86
N GLU A 676 29.97 7.23 18.40
CA GLU A 676 29.00 6.14 18.59
C GLU A 676 28.81 5.80 20.08
N ILE A 677 29.89 5.65 20.85
CA ILE A 677 29.84 5.44 22.31
C ILE A 677 29.13 6.60 23.01
N ARG A 678 29.46 7.85 22.61
CA ARG A 678 28.85 9.05 23.18
C ARG A 678 27.35 9.13 22.87
N GLU A 679 26.94 8.79 21.65
CA GLU A 679 25.52 8.75 21.29
C GLU A 679 24.79 7.66 22.08
N ALA A 680 25.33 6.44 22.15
CA ALA A 680 24.74 5.33 22.90
C ALA A 680 24.54 5.65 24.39
N PHE A 681 25.55 6.23 25.05
CA PHE A 681 25.43 6.69 26.44
C PHE A 681 24.35 7.79 26.58
N SER A 682 24.36 8.80 25.71
CA SER A 682 23.43 9.94 25.78
C SER A 682 21.96 9.59 25.57
N LEU A 683 21.64 8.41 24.99
CA LEU A 683 20.25 7.96 24.83
C LEU A 683 19.57 7.57 26.15
N PHE A 684 20.38 7.10 27.12
CA PHE A 684 19.94 6.51 28.38
C PHE A 684 20.44 7.27 29.62
N ALA A 685 21.42 8.18 29.47
CA ALA A 685 21.92 8.99 30.57
C ALA A 685 20.90 10.02 31.10
N GLU A 686 20.93 10.23 32.41
CA GLU A 686 20.20 11.26 33.14
C GLU A 686 21.16 12.39 33.59
N PRO A 687 20.72 13.66 33.64
CA PRO A 687 21.57 14.76 34.08
C PRO A 687 21.82 14.71 35.59
N MET A 688 23.09 14.86 36.00
CA MET A 688 23.51 14.93 37.40
C MET A 688 24.49 16.09 37.60
N ASP A 689 24.33 16.84 38.69
CA ASP A 689 25.21 17.97 39.02
C ASP A 689 26.64 17.50 39.28
N GLY A 690 27.59 18.06 38.53
CA GLY A 690 29.01 17.68 38.56
C GLY A 690 29.44 16.82 37.37
N GLU A 691 28.52 16.01 36.81
CA GLU A 691 28.82 15.09 35.71
C GLU A 691 28.51 15.68 34.33
N LYS A 692 29.57 16.00 33.58
CA LYS A 692 29.48 16.72 32.29
C LYS A 692 28.65 15.98 31.23
N HIS A 693 28.61 14.65 31.30
CA HIS A 693 27.90 13.79 30.34
C HIS A 693 26.61 13.20 30.92
N GLY A 694 26.24 13.55 32.15
CA GLY A 694 25.22 12.84 32.92
C GLY A 694 25.70 11.45 33.38
N VAL A 695 24.80 10.71 33.99
CA VAL A 695 25.03 9.35 34.51
C VAL A 695 24.05 8.36 33.89
N LEU A 696 24.49 7.15 33.64
CA LEU A 696 23.69 6.07 33.05
C LEU A 696 23.14 5.18 34.18
N PRO A 697 21.82 5.08 34.39
CA PRO A 697 21.25 4.16 35.38
C PRO A 697 21.71 2.71 35.13
N ILE A 698 22.03 1.97 36.19
CA ILE A 698 22.64 0.63 36.06
C ILE A 698 21.71 -0.38 35.36
N ASP A 699 20.40 -0.26 35.56
CA ASP A 699 19.40 -1.06 34.84
C ASP A 699 19.44 -0.85 33.31
N ASP A 700 19.89 0.33 32.85
CA ASP A 700 19.98 0.70 31.42
C ASP A 700 21.36 0.42 30.78
N VAL A 701 22.37 -0.02 31.54
CA VAL A 701 23.69 -0.40 30.98
C VAL A 701 23.56 -1.45 29.88
N LYS A 702 22.71 -2.46 30.09
CA LYS A 702 22.44 -3.49 29.07
C LYS A 702 21.83 -2.87 27.80
N SER A 703 20.88 -1.95 27.96
CA SER A 703 20.21 -1.24 26.87
C SER A 703 21.20 -0.39 26.05
N ALA A 704 22.12 0.30 26.73
CA ALA A 704 23.15 1.12 26.10
C ALA A 704 24.17 0.29 25.30
N LEU A 705 24.64 -0.84 25.84
CA LEU A 705 25.56 -1.77 25.14
C LEU A 705 24.90 -2.41 23.92
N ILE A 706 23.62 -2.78 23.99
CA ILE A 706 22.84 -3.27 22.84
C ILE A 706 22.69 -2.16 21.79
N ALA A 707 22.39 -0.93 22.20
CA ALA A 707 22.23 0.20 21.27
C ALA A 707 23.53 0.55 20.52
N LEU A 708 24.69 0.32 21.13
CA LEU A 708 26.01 0.47 20.52
C LEU A 708 26.40 -0.71 19.58
N GLY A 709 25.61 -1.79 19.57
CA GLY A 709 25.92 -2.99 18.78
C GLY A 709 27.03 -3.87 19.38
N VAL A 710 27.29 -3.73 20.68
CA VAL A 710 28.24 -4.56 21.45
C VAL A 710 27.53 -5.22 22.65
N PRO A 711 26.50 -6.06 22.41
CA PRO A 711 25.76 -6.70 23.49
C PRO A 711 26.67 -7.56 24.38
N PRO A 712 26.37 -7.68 25.69
CA PRO A 712 27.07 -8.63 26.54
C PRO A 712 26.78 -10.07 26.09
N SER A 713 27.83 -10.85 25.90
CA SER A 713 27.83 -12.22 25.39
C SER A 713 27.22 -13.21 26.39
N SER A 714 27.17 -12.84 27.68
CA SER A 714 26.50 -13.63 28.71
C SER A 714 25.98 -12.78 29.87
N HIS A 715 25.09 -13.35 30.68
CA HIS A 715 24.62 -12.72 31.91
C HIS A 715 25.71 -12.63 33.00
N ALA A 716 26.77 -13.45 32.92
CA ALA A 716 27.92 -13.35 33.81
C ALA A 716 28.78 -12.11 33.45
N GLU A 717 29.06 -11.92 32.16
CA GLU A 717 29.78 -10.76 31.64
C GLU A 717 29.02 -9.45 31.94
N LEU A 718 27.69 -9.42 31.79
CA LEU A 718 26.90 -8.25 32.17
C LEU A 718 27.02 -7.93 33.67
N LYS A 719 27.09 -8.93 34.55
CA LYS A 719 27.31 -8.71 35.99
C LYS A 719 28.71 -8.18 36.28
N GLU A 720 29.72 -8.65 35.56
CA GLU A 720 31.09 -8.15 35.65
C GLU A 720 31.17 -6.69 35.21
N PHE A 721 30.54 -6.33 34.07
CA PHE A 721 30.44 -4.94 33.63
C PHE A 721 29.72 -4.05 34.64
N ILE A 722 28.58 -4.48 35.19
CA ILE A 722 27.87 -3.74 36.23
C ILE A 722 28.77 -3.54 37.47
N SER A 723 29.49 -4.57 37.91
CA SER A 723 30.41 -4.49 39.05
C SER A 723 31.65 -3.60 38.80
N ILE A 724 32.02 -3.35 37.54
CA ILE A 724 33.10 -2.42 37.15
C ILE A 724 32.58 -0.98 37.06
N LEU A 725 31.35 -0.81 36.57
CA LEU A 725 30.72 0.50 36.36
C LEU A 725 30.17 1.12 37.64
N ASP A 726 29.71 0.29 38.57
CA ASP A 726 29.14 0.68 39.86
C ASP A 726 29.70 -0.22 40.99
N PRO A 727 30.96 0.03 41.42
CA PRO A 727 31.60 -0.75 42.47
C PRO A 727 31.09 -0.42 43.89
N GLU A 728 30.45 0.74 44.10
CA GLU A 728 29.93 1.17 45.40
C GLU A 728 28.41 0.90 45.56
N ASN A 729 27.75 0.43 44.49
CA ASN A 729 26.31 0.19 44.40
C ASN A 729 25.49 1.50 44.55
N ASP A 730 25.98 2.57 43.93
CA ASP A 730 25.33 3.89 43.81
C ASP A 730 24.11 3.86 42.86
N GLY A 731 24.00 2.86 42.00
CA GLY A 731 22.89 2.66 41.06
C GLY A 731 23.06 3.33 39.69
N TYR A 732 24.21 3.96 39.42
CA TYR A 732 24.52 4.63 38.15
C TYR A 732 25.98 4.45 37.73
N ALA A 733 26.24 4.62 36.43
CA ALA A 733 27.56 4.56 35.80
C ALA A 733 27.92 5.92 35.18
N THR A 734 29.17 6.38 35.38
CA THR A 734 29.67 7.60 34.72
C THR A 734 30.21 7.31 33.32
N PHE A 735 30.43 8.36 32.52
CA PHE A 735 30.78 8.21 31.10
C PHE A 735 32.15 7.56 30.86
N GLU A 736 33.18 7.86 31.68
CA GLU A 736 34.54 7.36 31.45
C GLU A 736 34.67 5.84 31.70
N PRO A 737 34.14 5.25 32.80
CA PRO A 737 34.06 3.80 32.96
C PRO A 737 33.26 3.09 31.87
N PHE A 738 32.12 3.66 31.45
CA PHE A 738 31.33 3.10 30.35
C PHE A 738 32.09 3.11 29.02
N PHE A 739 32.81 4.20 28.73
CA PHE A 739 33.65 4.33 27.55
C PHE A 739 34.77 3.26 27.53
N ALA A 740 35.40 3.00 28.67
CA ALA A 740 36.45 1.98 28.79
C ALA A 740 35.94 0.56 28.47
N ILE A 741 34.76 0.17 28.97
CA ILE A 741 34.15 -1.14 28.66
C ILE A 741 33.79 -1.24 27.18
N CYS A 742 33.21 -0.19 26.60
CA CYS A 742 32.86 -0.18 25.18
C CYS A 742 34.09 -0.29 24.28
N ALA A 743 35.19 0.40 24.63
CA ALA A 743 36.46 0.30 23.92
C ALA A 743 37.03 -1.12 23.96
N LEU A 744 37.03 -1.78 25.13
CA LEU A 744 37.47 -3.17 25.27
C LEU A 744 36.64 -4.11 24.37
N LYS A 745 35.30 -3.96 24.34
CA LYS A 745 34.43 -4.73 23.45
C LYS A 745 34.73 -4.53 21.96
N PHE A 746 35.09 -3.32 21.53
CA PHE A 746 35.48 -3.08 20.13
C PHE A 746 36.78 -3.81 19.77
N HIS A 747 37.81 -3.75 20.63
CA HIS A 747 39.07 -4.47 20.41
C HIS A 747 38.88 -6.00 20.36
N THR A 748 38.04 -6.57 21.22
CA THR A 748 37.72 -8.01 21.16
C THR A 748 37.05 -8.39 19.83
N ARG A 749 36.15 -7.55 19.31
CA ARG A 749 35.45 -7.79 18.03
C ARG A 749 36.40 -7.82 16.83
N GLU A 750 37.44 -6.97 16.81
CA GLU A 750 38.48 -7.06 15.79
C GLU A 750 39.32 -8.33 15.95
N HIS A 751 39.69 -8.67 17.18
CA HIS A 751 40.55 -9.83 17.47
C HIS A 751 39.90 -11.19 17.14
N ASP A 752 38.57 -11.33 17.32
CA ASP A 752 37.81 -12.50 16.87
C ASP A 752 37.78 -12.59 15.33
N SER A 753 37.72 -11.45 14.62
CA SER A 753 37.73 -11.42 13.15
C SER A 753 39.09 -11.81 12.55
N ASP A 754 40.19 -11.46 13.22
CA ASP A 754 41.54 -11.86 12.83
C ASP A 754 41.83 -13.32 13.17
N ALA A 755 41.31 -13.83 14.30
CA ALA A 755 41.38 -15.24 14.64
C ALA A 755 40.60 -16.09 13.61
N HIS A 756 39.36 -15.73 13.30
CA HIS A 756 38.55 -16.39 12.27
C HIS A 756 39.26 -16.41 10.90
N ARG A 757 39.87 -15.29 10.50
CA ARG A 757 40.64 -15.20 9.25
C ARG A 757 41.86 -16.14 9.24
N ALA A 758 42.54 -16.31 10.37
CA ALA A 758 43.65 -17.26 10.50
C ALA A 758 43.18 -18.73 10.43
N GLU A 759 42.07 -19.05 11.09
CA GLU A 759 41.46 -20.40 11.06
C GLU A 759 40.98 -20.79 9.65
N VAL A 760 40.36 -19.85 8.92
CA VAL A 760 39.97 -20.02 7.51
C VAL A 760 41.19 -20.31 6.62
N GLU A 761 42.28 -19.54 6.78
CA GLU A 761 43.49 -19.71 5.98
C GLU A 761 44.18 -21.05 6.29
N GLU A 762 44.24 -21.47 7.55
CA GLU A 762 44.78 -22.79 7.93
C GLU A 762 43.91 -23.93 7.35
N ALA A 763 42.59 -23.85 7.49
CA ALA A 763 41.66 -24.82 6.93
C ALA A 763 41.74 -24.89 5.40
N PHE A 764 41.82 -23.76 4.71
CA PHE A 764 41.97 -23.70 3.25
C PHE A 764 43.26 -24.40 2.79
N ARG A 765 44.38 -24.16 3.50
CA ARG A 765 45.66 -24.81 3.22
C ARG A 765 45.65 -26.32 3.47
N LEU A 766 44.78 -26.85 4.34
CA LEU A 766 44.59 -28.31 4.46
C LEU A 766 43.96 -28.90 3.18
N PHE A 767 42.95 -28.24 2.59
CA PHE A 767 42.34 -28.68 1.34
C PHE A 767 43.31 -28.60 0.15
N THR A 768 44.07 -27.50 0.03
CA THR A 768 45.09 -27.37 -1.02
C THR A 768 46.35 -28.22 -0.77
N ASN A 769 46.52 -28.80 0.43
CA ASN A 769 47.74 -29.46 0.88
C ASN A 769 48.96 -28.51 0.79
N GLY A 770 48.77 -27.27 1.21
CA GLY A 770 49.78 -26.21 1.23
C GLY A 770 50.26 -25.74 -0.13
N GLN A 771 49.53 -26.04 -1.22
CA GLN A 771 49.80 -25.48 -2.54
C GLN A 771 49.09 -24.12 -2.70
N ASP A 772 49.79 -23.16 -3.30
CA ASP A 772 49.23 -21.85 -3.62
C ASP A 772 48.24 -21.98 -4.79
N GLY A 773 47.03 -21.43 -4.62
CA GLY A 773 45.98 -21.45 -5.63
C GLY A 773 44.62 -21.96 -5.10
N PRO A 774 43.60 -22.01 -5.97
CA PRO A 774 42.24 -22.40 -5.58
C PRO A 774 42.11 -23.89 -5.25
N ILE A 775 41.06 -24.26 -4.53
CA ILE A 775 40.70 -25.67 -4.33
C ILE A 775 40.20 -26.23 -5.66
N THR A 776 40.88 -27.27 -6.18
CA THR A 776 40.58 -27.90 -7.47
C THR A 776 39.87 -29.24 -7.30
N LEU A 777 39.33 -29.78 -8.40
CA LEU A 777 38.76 -31.13 -8.43
C LEU A 777 39.76 -32.23 -7.99
N ALA A 778 41.06 -32.01 -8.22
CA ALA A 778 42.11 -32.93 -7.73
C ALA A 778 42.29 -32.84 -6.20
N HIS A 779 42.08 -31.65 -5.61
CA HIS A 779 42.12 -31.46 -4.17
C HIS A 779 40.94 -32.14 -3.48
N LEU A 780 39.71 -31.98 -4.00
CA LEU A 780 38.54 -32.64 -3.43
C LEU A 780 38.59 -34.17 -3.54
N ARG A 781 38.99 -34.73 -4.69
CA ARG A 781 39.21 -36.19 -4.83
C ARG A 781 40.19 -36.73 -3.78
N ARG A 782 41.27 -35.99 -3.50
CA ARG A 782 42.26 -36.34 -2.47
C ARG A 782 41.65 -36.30 -1.07
N VAL A 783 40.87 -35.27 -0.74
CA VAL A 783 40.19 -35.15 0.57
C VAL A 783 39.19 -36.28 0.77
N ALA A 784 38.32 -36.56 -0.21
CA ALA A 784 37.38 -37.69 -0.15
C ALA A 784 38.09 -39.04 0.07
N ALA A 785 39.20 -39.28 -0.64
CA ALA A 785 40.02 -40.48 -0.46
C ALA A 785 40.68 -40.58 0.93
N VAL A 786 41.07 -39.46 1.55
CA VAL A 786 41.58 -39.43 2.94
C VAL A 786 40.46 -39.72 3.95
N LEU A 787 39.26 -39.15 3.73
CA LEU A 787 38.07 -39.39 4.55
C LEU A 787 37.46 -40.80 4.34
N LYS A 788 37.88 -41.51 3.29
CA LYS A 788 37.34 -42.80 2.83
C LYS A 788 35.88 -42.74 2.41
N GLU A 789 35.45 -41.60 1.90
CA GLU A 789 34.12 -41.43 1.31
C GLU A 789 34.19 -41.71 -0.19
N ASP A 790 33.28 -42.55 -0.67
CA ASP A 790 33.15 -42.89 -2.09
C ASP A 790 32.23 -41.87 -2.75
N VAL A 791 32.82 -40.78 -3.25
CA VAL A 791 32.13 -39.63 -3.83
C VAL A 791 32.36 -39.63 -5.34
N ASP A 792 31.29 -39.60 -6.12
CA ASP A 792 31.39 -39.62 -7.58
C ASP A 792 31.96 -38.32 -8.16
N GLU A 793 32.46 -38.39 -9.40
CA GLU A 793 33.15 -37.26 -10.03
C GLU A 793 32.20 -36.13 -10.47
N GLU A 794 30.90 -36.40 -10.64
CA GLU A 794 29.93 -35.37 -11.02
C GLU A 794 29.57 -34.52 -9.81
N LEU A 795 29.29 -35.16 -8.66
CA LEU A 795 29.04 -34.48 -7.39
C LEU A 795 30.24 -33.62 -6.95
N LEU A 796 31.49 -34.09 -7.14
CA LEU A 796 32.69 -33.29 -6.88
C LEU A 796 32.85 -32.08 -7.83
N LYS A 797 32.26 -32.10 -9.02
CA LYS A 797 32.20 -30.94 -9.93
C LYS A 797 31.09 -29.98 -9.49
N ASP A 798 29.93 -30.50 -9.13
CA ASP A 798 28.79 -29.72 -8.65
C ASP A 798 29.13 -28.98 -7.36
N MET A 799 29.84 -29.60 -6.40
CA MET A 799 30.36 -28.92 -5.21
C MET A 799 31.27 -27.72 -5.54
N ILE A 800 32.08 -27.79 -6.60
CA ILE A 800 32.91 -26.66 -7.05
C ILE A 800 32.05 -25.59 -7.71
N LEU A 801 31.06 -25.98 -8.52
CA LEU A 801 30.16 -25.03 -9.19
C LEU A 801 29.27 -24.29 -8.18
N GLU A 802 28.74 -24.99 -7.17
CA GLU A 802 27.94 -24.39 -6.10
C GLU A 802 28.77 -23.41 -5.27
N ALA A 803 29.94 -23.84 -4.79
CA ALA A 803 30.86 -23.00 -4.04
C ALA A 803 31.34 -21.76 -4.81
N ASN A 804 31.49 -21.88 -6.14
CA ASN A 804 32.11 -20.87 -6.99
C ASN A 804 31.11 -20.07 -7.85
N GLY A 805 29.80 -20.17 -7.57
CA GLY A 805 28.75 -19.40 -8.22
C GLY A 805 28.49 -19.76 -9.69
N GLY A 806 28.82 -20.99 -10.10
CA GLY A 806 28.62 -21.49 -11.46
C GLY A 806 29.65 -21.01 -12.49
N VAL A 807 30.72 -20.34 -12.06
CA VAL A 807 31.73 -19.73 -12.95
C VAL A 807 32.57 -20.78 -13.70
N GLY A 808 32.60 -22.02 -13.19
CA GLY A 808 33.15 -23.18 -13.91
C GLY A 808 34.19 -23.95 -13.11
N VAL A 809 34.20 -25.28 -13.26
CA VAL A 809 35.06 -26.21 -12.49
C VAL A 809 36.56 -25.89 -12.62
N ALA A 810 37.00 -25.40 -13.79
CA ALA A 810 38.41 -25.11 -14.05
C ALA A 810 38.98 -23.95 -13.21
N ARG A 811 38.12 -23.06 -12.69
CA ARG A 811 38.54 -21.97 -11.79
C ARG A 811 38.85 -22.46 -10.37
N GLY A 812 38.22 -23.57 -9.95
CA GLY A 812 38.23 -24.00 -8.55
C GLY A 812 37.49 -23.04 -7.62
N VAL A 813 37.76 -23.14 -6.32
CA VAL A 813 37.16 -22.34 -5.24
C VAL A 813 38.24 -21.49 -4.55
N GLY A 814 38.01 -20.18 -4.42
CA GLY A 814 38.90 -19.25 -3.71
C GLY A 814 38.71 -19.26 -2.18
N VAL A 815 39.58 -18.55 -1.44
CA VAL A 815 39.55 -18.50 0.04
C VAL A 815 38.25 -17.88 0.56
N GLU A 816 37.80 -16.77 -0.03
CA GLU A 816 36.55 -16.09 0.37
C GLU A 816 35.31 -16.94 0.06
N GLU A 817 35.34 -17.71 -1.04
CA GLU A 817 34.27 -18.63 -1.44
C GLU A 817 34.22 -19.84 -0.49
N PHE A 818 35.38 -20.35 -0.09
CA PHE A 818 35.50 -21.41 0.92
C PHE A 818 35.00 -20.95 2.30
N ASP A 819 35.33 -19.73 2.75
CA ASP A 819 34.77 -19.14 3.98
C ASP A 819 33.24 -19.06 3.92
N GLY A 820 32.68 -18.61 2.78
CA GLY A 820 31.24 -18.57 2.54
C GLY A 820 30.56 -19.94 2.60
N VAL A 821 31.17 -20.97 1.99
CA VAL A 821 30.67 -22.36 2.06
C VAL A 821 30.72 -22.90 3.48
N MET A 822 31.84 -22.70 4.19
CA MET A 822 32.04 -23.23 5.54
C MET A 822 31.14 -22.55 6.58
N LYS A 823 30.81 -21.25 6.39
CA LYS A 823 29.76 -20.55 7.14
C LYS A 823 28.37 -21.10 6.84
N SER A 824 28.07 -21.34 5.56
CA SER A 824 26.77 -21.92 5.14
C SER A 824 26.58 -23.36 5.64
N ALA A 825 27.67 -24.12 5.77
CA ALA A 825 27.71 -25.44 6.39
C ALA A 825 27.72 -25.41 7.94
N GLY A 826 27.77 -24.22 8.56
CA GLY A 826 27.74 -24.04 10.01
C GLY A 826 29.02 -24.50 10.75
N VAL A 827 30.15 -24.60 10.05
CA VAL A 827 31.45 -24.95 10.66
C VAL A 827 31.99 -23.77 11.46
N TRP A 828 31.84 -22.57 10.92
CA TRP A 828 32.16 -21.30 11.57
C TRP A 828 30.89 -20.67 12.16
N ARG A 829 31.00 -19.90 13.25
CA ARG A 829 29.88 -19.32 14.00
C ARG A 829 29.86 -17.79 13.99
#